data_AF-A0A1B6P6R5-F1
#
_entry.id   AF-A0A1B6P6R5-F1
#
_cell.length_a   1.000
_cell.length_b   1.000
_cell.length_c   1.000
_cell.angle_alpha   90.00
_cell.angle_beta   90.00
_cell.angle_gamma   90.00
#
_symmetry.space_group_name_H-M   'P 1'
#
loop_
_entity.id
_entity.type
_entity.pdbx_description
1 polymer ?
#
loop_
_entity_poly.entity_id
_entity_poly.type
_entity_poly.pdbx_seq_one_letter_code
_entity_poly.pdbx_strand_id
1 'polypeptide(L)'
;MWIAEDFISKEQAAAEGLGLFELGERCFNELINRSMIQAQETEHGGYVDACSVHDMVLDLIHQVSSEQNFVTVFNGGERQKLQGSISRRVALQCVEEHDAGQLANIAVDKVRSIFASRCDFCALSPRLPFLRVVEMVNCHALDGNCIENLPEDYLGSLLHLRYLRQDISQLPREARYLRFLQTLEVPNDWTKELPEEVGLLTQLLCLRCPATRVPAGLIGKLTSLQELCIWCEADEDAAMRFVKELGQLRELRVLRAFIRGFRISESIGSALLESLGHQHNIQELEIKSVSFEYLVSDSGSLTCRHLRFLHLDSMVFAGLPAWINSSLAPNLSYLDVRVVAVKDQDMETLAKLPELSCLILRSSDTVTKSVVSIKIRTDEGVVYFRKLRIIKIYGPSIWFDLCGSECNSSRVASSNTFMPSLESLEFHVRVRSLKDENLHLGFDKLLGFQNIGTSSLQRVIAEVDCEDASICEVDEAEAALKHAATVHPKHPTVLSNRINGEMLSRYHEACMEMSRAPELVTEAWKLADIVGSEHIQILRMPDPEASPSKVMRLLYTDNGMELLALCSNAVHKLWKWEQSDKNPRGELSKSVPPVLWQPENGILMTNNTTNGNNPEEATACIALSKDDSYLVSASGGKVSLFNMKTFKVMATFTSPPPAATFLAFDQKRNLSIIFIGTEKGDLSIIFIEESSIQLYHIQNLQLLENKIVLKVHRTKITGLAFSHSKKVFVSSGADAQLCVWGLKDGKMVTSRYIRPPSNLSGALVGDTMVQFHYDEIHLLVVHESQLSIYDWQLECLCSWFPRDVLRAPISSAVYSLGCLLVYAGFRDGAIGIFEAESLTLQCRIAPSAYIPSSISSRGETIYPTVVATHPWKPNQIAVGMSDGAVHVLEPLHTDDRQVGSDASSE
;
A
#
# COMPACT_ATOMS: atom_id res chain seq x y z
N MET A 1 -1.71 -39.59 -15.64
CA MET A 1 -1.52 -40.94 -15.08
C MET A 1 -2.35 -42.02 -15.81
N TRP A 2 -3.69 -41.91 -15.88
CA TRP A 2 -4.55 -42.94 -16.52
C TRP A 2 -4.16 -43.31 -17.97
N ILE A 3 -3.71 -42.34 -18.75
CA ILE A 3 -3.20 -42.55 -20.13
C ILE A 3 -1.92 -43.40 -20.12
N ALA A 4 -0.97 -43.11 -19.23
CA ALA A 4 0.31 -43.83 -19.14
C ALA A 4 0.15 -45.29 -18.68
N GLU A 5 -0.89 -45.55 -17.88
CA GLU A 5 -1.29 -46.87 -17.39
C GLU A 5 -2.13 -47.70 -18.39
N ASP A 6 -2.53 -47.12 -19.53
CA ASP A 6 -3.51 -47.69 -20.48
C ASP A 6 -4.92 -47.92 -19.89
N PHE A 7 -5.28 -47.26 -18.76
CA PHE A 7 -6.68 -47.21 -18.32
C PHE A 7 -7.55 -46.42 -19.30
N ILE A 8 -6.94 -45.46 -19.98
CA ILE A 8 -7.51 -44.72 -21.09
C ILE A 8 -6.66 -45.04 -22.30
N SER A 9 -7.25 -45.73 -23.27
CA SER A 9 -6.58 -46.17 -24.48
C SER A 9 -6.96 -45.29 -25.68
N LYS A 10 -6.07 -45.21 -26.67
CA LYS A 10 -6.36 -44.47 -27.91
C LYS A 10 -7.51 -45.12 -28.68
N GLU A 11 -7.63 -46.43 -28.60
CA GLU A 11 -8.68 -47.21 -29.24
C GLU A 11 -10.05 -46.87 -28.66
N GLN A 12 -10.15 -46.77 -27.32
CA GLN A 12 -11.39 -46.38 -26.65
C GLN A 12 -11.76 -44.92 -26.96
N ALA A 13 -10.78 -44.01 -26.87
CA ALA A 13 -11.00 -42.61 -27.20
C ALA A 13 -11.48 -42.44 -28.65
N ALA A 14 -10.83 -43.12 -29.60
CA ALA A 14 -11.22 -43.10 -31.01
C ALA A 14 -12.60 -43.72 -31.27
N ALA A 15 -12.95 -44.82 -30.59
CA ALA A 15 -14.26 -45.46 -30.72
C ALA A 15 -15.40 -44.55 -30.25
N GLU A 16 -15.14 -43.71 -29.24
CA GLU A 16 -16.10 -42.73 -28.70
C GLU A 16 -16.03 -41.37 -29.42
N GLY A 17 -15.08 -41.17 -30.34
CA GLY A 17 -14.87 -39.88 -31.02
C GLY A 17 -14.33 -38.78 -30.10
N LEU A 18 -13.65 -39.15 -29.02
CA LEU A 18 -13.08 -38.24 -28.02
C LEU A 18 -11.54 -38.25 -28.07
N GLY A 19 -10.90 -37.19 -27.59
CA GLY A 19 -9.47 -37.22 -27.30
C GLY A 19 -9.20 -37.90 -25.94
N LEU A 20 -7.93 -38.21 -25.69
CA LEU A 20 -7.50 -38.95 -24.49
C LEU A 20 -7.85 -38.20 -23.18
N PHE A 21 -7.74 -36.88 -23.19
CA PHE A 21 -8.03 -36.07 -22.01
C PHE A 21 -9.52 -35.83 -21.84
N GLU A 22 -10.29 -35.67 -22.91
CA GLU A 22 -11.75 -35.55 -22.86
C GLU A 22 -12.38 -36.84 -22.30
N LEU A 23 -11.87 -38.01 -22.72
CA LEU A 23 -12.27 -39.29 -22.14
C LEU A 23 -11.91 -39.37 -20.65
N GLY A 24 -10.74 -38.85 -20.26
CA GLY A 24 -10.34 -38.76 -18.86
C GLY A 24 -11.23 -37.83 -18.04
N GLU A 25 -11.50 -36.63 -18.53
CA GLU A 25 -12.41 -35.66 -17.91
C GLU A 25 -13.81 -36.25 -17.74
N ARG A 26 -14.31 -36.98 -18.74
CA ARG A 26 -15.60 -37.69 -18.66
C ARG A 26 -15.61 -38.72 -17.52
N CYS A 27 -14.59 -39.58 -17.44
CA CYS A 27 -14.46 -40.56 -16.37
C CYS A 27 -14.36 -39.89 -14.98
N PHE A 28 -13.59 -38.81 -14.87
CA PHE A 28 -13.46 -38.03 -13.63
C PHE A 28 -14.81 -37.44 -13.20
N ASN A 29 -15.54 -36.82 -14.13
CA ASN A 29 -16.87 -36.28 -13.88
C ASN A 29 -17.89 -37.37 -13.51
N GLU A 30 -17.77 -38.57 -14.05
CA GLU A 30 -18.61 -39.70 -13.65
C GLU A 30 -18.37 -40.12 -12.19
N LEU A 31 -17.13 -40.09 -11.72
CA LEU A 31 -16.80 -40.34 -10.31
C LEU A 31 -17.41 -39.28 -9.39
N ILE A 32 -17.38 -38.01 -9.80
CA ILE A 32 -18.03 -36.91 -9.08
C ILE A 32 -19.55 -37.10 -9.03
N ASN A 33 -20.16 -37.38 -10.19
CA ASN A 33 -21.61 -37.57 -10.32
C ASN A 33 -22.13 -38.77 -9.52
N ARG A 34 -21.28 -39.77 -9.29
CA ARG A 34 -21.57 -40.92 -8.42
C ARG A 34 -21.22 -40.67 -6.95
N SER A 35 -20.76 -39.47 -6.61
CA SER A 35 -20.31 -39.07 -5.27
C SER A 35 -19.19 -39.96 -4.71
N MET A 36 -18.39 -40.58 -5.59
CA MET A 36 -17.22 -41.37 -5.21
C MET A 36 -16.04 -40.46 -4.85
N ILE A 37 -15.96 -39.30 -5.50
CA ILE A 37 -15.00 -38.24 -5.21
C ILE A 37 -15.73 -36.90 -5.11
N GLN A 38 -15.20 -35.97 -4.34
CA GLN A 38 -15.69 -34.61 -4.19
C GLN A 38 -14.70 -33.65 -4.84
N ALA A 39 -15.15 -32.86 -5.81
CA ALA A 39 -14.35 -31.81 -6.42
C ALA A 39 -14.02 -30.73 -5.37
N GLN A 40 -12.77 -30.29 -5.35
CA GLN A 40 -12.33 -29.13 -4.57
C GLN A 40 -11.94 -28.01 -5.53
N GLU A 41 -12.52 -26.84 -5.31
CA GLU A 41 -12.18 -25.63 -6.05
C GLU A 41 -11.02 -24.91 -5.35
N THR A 42 -10.16 -24.26 -6.13
CA THR A 42 -9.14 -23.35 -5.62
C THR A 42 -9.75 -22.20 -4.80
N GLU A 43 -8.93 -21.54 -3.97
CA GLU A 43 -9.34 -20.34 -3.20
C GLU A 43 -9.96 -19.22 -4.05
N HIS A 44 -9.66 -19.17 -5.35
CA HIS A 44 -10.16 -18.16 -6.29
C HIS A 44 -11.50 -18.55 -6.95
N GLY A 45 -12.02 -19.75 -6.66
CA GLY A 45 -13.33 -20.29 -7.03
C GLY A 45 -13.63 -20.43 -8.52
N GLY A 46 -14.33 -21.51 -8.88
CA GLY A 46 -14.73 -21.79 -10.27
C GLY A 46 -13.74 -22.63 -11.10
N TYR A 47 -12.57 -22.98 -10.57
CA TYR A 47 -11.65 -23.96 -11.19
C TYR A 47 -11.36 -25.11 -10.21
N VAL A 48 -11.67 -26.33 -10.63
CA VAL A 48 -11.43 -27.58 -9.87
C VAL A 48 -10.06 -28.12 -10.23
N ASP A 49 -9.11 -28.01 -9.31
CA ASP A 49 -7.74 -28.53 -9.47
C ASP A 49 -7.44 -29.70 -8.51
N ALA A 50 -8.31 -29.92 -7.53
CA ALA A 50 -8.17 -30.97 -6.53
C ALA A 50 -9.47 -31.79 -6.38
N CYS A 51 -9.34 -32.98 -5.79
CA CYS A 51 -10.48 -33.76 -5.36
C CYS A 51 -10.18 -34.44 -4.02
N SER A 52 -11.24 -34.72 -3.27
CA SER A 52 -11.19 -35.45 -2.01
C SER A 52 -12.04 -36.70 -2.10
N VAL A 53 -11.69 -37.72 -1.33
CA VAL A 53 -12.43 -38.98 -1.23
C VAL A 53 -12.99 -39.07 0.19
N HIS A 54 -14.25 -39.44 0.32
CA HIS A 54 -14.86 -39.65 1.64
C HIS A 54 -14.28 -40.92 2.29
N ASP A 55 -14.07 -40.93 3.61
CA ASP A 55 -13.46 -42.04 4.36
C ASP A 55 -14.07 -43.42 4.05
N MET A 56 -15.40 -43.56 4.06
CA MET A 56 -16.08 -44.82 3.68
C MET A 56 -15.73 -45.31 2.26
N VAL A 57 -15.55 -44.39 1.30
CA VAL A 57 -15.16 -44.75 -0.08
C VAL A 57 -13.68 -45.12 -0.11
N LEU A 58 -12.85 -44.44 0.68
CA LEU A 58 -11.44 -44.78 0.85
C LEU A 58 -11.28 -46.19 1.44
N ASP A 59 -12.05 -46.55 2.46
CA ASP A 59 -12.09 -47.91 3.04
C ASP A 59 -12.48 -48.96 2.00
N LEU A 60 -13.51 -48.67 1.19
CA LEU A 60 -13.92 -49.53 0.08
C LEU A 60 -12.81 -49.69 -0.96
N ILE A 61 -12.10 -48.61 -1.31
CA ILE A 61 -10.96 -48.64 -2.23
C ILE A 61 -9.85 -49.54 -1.65
N HIS A 62 -9.53 -49.42 -0.35
CA HIS A 62 -8.55 -50.27 0.31
C HIS A 62 -8.96 -51.75 0.27
N GLN A 63 -10.23 -52.05 0.58
CA GLN A 63 -10.75 -53.41 0.54
C GLN A 63 -10.65 -54.00 -0.87
N VAL A 64 -11.22 -53.35 -1.88
CA VAL A 64 -11.23 -53.84 -3.28
C VAL A 64 -9.81 -53.95 -3.83
N SER A 65 -8.93 -53.00 -3.50
CA SER A 65 -7.52 -53.04 -3.89
C SER A 65 -6.80 -54.27 -3.33
N SER A 66 -7.06 -54.61 -2.06
CA SER A 66 -6.48 -55.78 -1.42
C SER A 66 -6.99 -57.09 -2.00
N GLU A 67 -8.31 -57.19 -2.24
CA GLU A 67 -8.96 -58.38 -2.83
C GLU A 67 -8.46 -58.67 -4.25
N GLN A 68 -8.24 -57.61 -5.04
CA GLN A 68 -7.79 -57.72 -6.43
C GLN A 68 -6.27 -57.71 -6.60
N ASN A 69 -5.51 -57.55 -5.50
CA ASN A 69 -4.06 -57.33 -5.53
C ASN A 69 -3.69 -56.20 -6.53
N PHE A 70 -4.39 -55.06 -6.43
CA PHE A 70 -4.29 -53.97 -7.40
C PHE A 70 -3.04 -53.09 -7.21
N VAL A 71 -2.72 -52.75 -5.95
CA VAL A 71 -1.48 -52.05 -5.55
C VAL A 71 -0.91 -52.68 -4.28
N THR A 72 0.41 -52.79 -4.23
CA THR A 72 1.14 -53.24 -3.04
C THR A 72 1.70 -52.00 -2.32
N VAL A 73 1.25 -51.77 -1.08
CA VAL A 73 1.64 -50.60 -0.28
C VAL A 73 2.68 -51.01 0.76
N PHE A 74 3.79 -50.27 0.81
CA PHE A 74 4.83 -50.39 1.83
C PHE A 74 4.81 -49.14 2.72
N ASN A 75 4.63 -49.35 4.02
CA ASN A 75 4.63 -48.30 5.02
C ASN A 75 5.67 -48.63 6.10
N GLY A 76 6.61 -47.73 6.39
CA GLY A 76 7.79 -48.00 7.25
C GLY A 76 7.47 -48.42 8.69
N GLY A 77 6.21 -48.39 9.13
CA GLY A 77 5.80 -48.78 10.48
C GLY A 77 5.45 -50.26 10.67
N GLU A 78 5.18 -51.03 9.62
CA GLU A 78 4.67 -52.41 9.76
C GLU A 78 5.59 -53.46 9.13
N ARG A 79 6.08 -54.39 9.95
CA ARG A 79 6.73 -55.64 9.51
C ARG A 79 5.69 -56.58 8.87
N GLN A 80 5.15 -56.23 7.70
CA GLN A 80 4.29 -57.14 6.96
C GLN A 80 5.16 -58.22 6.29
N LYS A 81 5.00 -59.46 6.72
CA LYS A 81 5.52 -60.64 5.99
C LYS A 81 4.84 -60.68 4.61
N LEU A 82 5.56 -60.33 3.56
CA LEU A 82 5.15 -60.52 2.18
C LEU A 82 5.00 -62.02 1.87
N GLN A 83 3.84 -62.60 2.16
CA GLN A 83 3.45 -63.92 1.64
C GLN A 83 2.49 -63.70 0.46
N GLY A 84 3.02 -63.37 -0.72
CA GLY A 84 2.22 -63.18 -1.93
C GLY A 84 2.99 -62.69 -3.16
N SER A 85 2.39 -62.82 -4.35
CA SER A 85 2.89 -62.22 -5.59
C SER A 85 2.68 -60.71 -5.56
N ILE A 86 3.75 -59.93 -5.79
CA ILE A 86 3.67 -58.46 -5.89
C ILE A 86 2.77 -58.09 -7.07
N SER A 87 1.95 -57.05 -6.86
CA SER A 87 1.11 -56.48 -7.90
C SER A 87 1.96 -55.74 -8.95
N ARG A 88 1.34 -55.27 -10.04
CA ARG A 88 2.05 -54.47 -11.04
C ARG A 88 2.33 -53.03 -10.58
N ARG A 89 1.78 -52.60 -9.44
CA ARG A 89 1.84 -51.23 -8.92
C ARG A 89 2.34 -51.21 -7.49
N VAL A 90 3.33 -50.40 -7.21
CA VAL A 90 3.94 -50.32 -5.87
C VAL A 90 3.80 -48.90 -5.34
N ALA A 91 3.33 -48.77 -4.12
CA ALA A 91 3.29 -47.52 -3.38
C ALA A 91 4.23 -47.61 -2.17
N LEU A 92 5.09 -46.61 -2.01
CA LEU A 92 6.11 -46.53 -0.98
C LEU A 92 5.87 -45.26 -0.16
N GLN A 93 5.67 -45.41 1.14
CA GLN A 93 5.41 -44.30 2.05
C GLN A 93 6.31 -44.39 3.28
N CYS A 94 7.08 -43.34 3.56
CA CYS A 94 7.91 -43.21 4.76
C CYS A 94 8.87 -44.40 5.00
N VAL A 95 9.61 -44.82 3.97
CA VAL A 95 10.62 -45.89 4.09
C VAL A 95 11.97 -45.26 4.41
N GLU A 96 12.50 -45.53 5.61
CA GLU A 96 13.86 -45.15 6.02
C GLU A 96 14.91 -46.12 5.43
N GLU A 97 16.17 -45.67 5.28
CA GLU A 97 17.28 -46.47 4.70
C GLU A 97 17.41 -47.88 5.30
N HIS A 98 17.12 -48.04 6.60
CA HIS A 98 17.28 -49.32 7.30
C HIS A 98 16.30 -50.42 6.85
N ASP A 99 15.19 -50.08 6.19
CA ASP A 99 14.20 -51.03 5.65
C ASP A 99 14.43 -51.40 4.17
N ALA A 100 15.40 -50.77 3.50
CA ALA A 100 15.81 -51.00 2.12
C ALA A 100 16.12 -52.47 1.79
N GLY A 101 16.72 -53.19 2.74
CA GLY A 101 17.12 -54.60 2.58
C GLY A 101 15.94 -55.56 2.34
N GLN A 102 14.72 -55.16 2.71
CA GLN A 102 13.51 -55.96 2.49
C GLN A 102 13.03 -55.90 1.03
N LEU A 103 13.33 -54.81 0.31
CA LEU A 103 12.92 -54.56 -1.07
C LEU A 103 13.84 -55.23 -2.11
N ALA A 104 15.11 -55.47 -1.76
CA ALA A 104 16.11 -56.08 -2.65
C ALA A 104 15.82 -57.57 -2.98
N ASN A 105 15.01 -58.26 -2.18
CA ASN A 105 14.67 -59.68 -2.35
C ASN A 105 13.31 -59.92 -3.05
N ILE A 106 12.67 -58.87 -3.52
CA ILE A 106 11.32 -58.91 -4.09
C ILE A 106 11.41 -59.17 -5.59
N ALA A 107 10.61 -60.11 -6.12
CA ALA A 107 10.48 -60.35 -7.56
C ALA A 107 9.71 -59.20 -8.23
N VAL A 108 10.43 -58.10 -8.49
CA VAL A 108 9.88 -56.84 -9.01
C VAL A 108 9.92 -56.73 -10.55
N ASP A 109 10.31 -57.80 -11.25
CA ASP A 109 10.36 -57.88 -12.72
C ASP A 109 9.01 -57.60 -13.41
N LYS A 110 7.89 -57.71 -12.67
CA LYS A 110 6.54 -57.43 -13.16
C LYS A 110 6.03 -56.02 -12.83
N VAL A 111 6.76 -55.23 -12.06
CA VAL A 111 6.35 -53.89 -11.64
C VAL A 111 6.39 -52.94 -12.85
N ARG A 112 5.29 -52.21 -13.05
CA ARG A 112 5.13 -51.24 -14.13
C ARG A 112 4.95 -49.82 -13.60
N SER A 113 4.59 -49.66 -12.33
CA SER A 113 4.25 -48.36 -11.76
C SER A 113 4.75 -48.26 -10.34
N ILE A 114 5.43 -47.16 -10.03
CA ILE A 114 5.92 -46.86 -8.69
C ILE A 114 5.47 -45.46 -8.28
N PHE A 115 4.91 -45.39 -7.08
CA PHE A 115 4.56 -44.17 -6.38
C PHE A 115 5.37 -44.11 -5.09
N ALA A 116 6.18 -43.08 -4.91
CA ALA A 116 7.00 -42.90 -3.72
C ALA A 116 6.74 -41.54 -3.09
N SER A 117 6.55 -41.50 -1.78
CA SER A 117 6.44 -40.26 -1.03
C SER A 117 7.21 -40.30 0.27
N ARG A 118 8.06 -39.29 0.49
CA ARG A 118 8.94 -39.18 1.68
C ARG A 118 9.77 -40.46 1.91
N CYS A 119 10.37 -40.99 0.85
CA CYS A 119 11.18 -42.21 0.88
C CYS A 119 12.59 -41.93 0.32
N ASP A 120 13.59 -42.66 0.81
CA ASP A 120 14.87 -42.77 0.11
C ASP A 120 14.76 -43.80 -1.02
N PHE A 121 14.73 -43.30 -2.27
CA PHE A 121 14.54 -44.16 -3.44
C PHE A 121 15.81 -44.91 -3.86
N CYS A 122 17.00 -44.44 -3.47
CA CYS A 122 18.28 -45.08 -3.86
C CYS A 122 18.39 -46.53 -3.35
N ALA A 123 17.66 -46.85 -2.28
CA ALA A 123 17.47 -48.18 -1.71
C ALA A 123 16.78 -49.21 -2.64
N LEU A 124 15.97 -48.77 -3.60
CA LEU A 124 15.12 -49.62 -4.46
C LEU A 124 15.82 -50.01 -5.78
N SER A 125 17.09 -50.41 -5.72
CA SER A 125 17.89 -50.70 -6.91
C SER A 125 17.75 -52.11 -7.55
N PRO A 126 16.57 -52.75 -7.69
CA PRO A 126 16.41 -53.73 -8.75
C PRO A 126 16.28 -53.05 -10.12
N ARG A 127 16.87 -53.64 -11.16
CA ARG A 127 16.70 -53.18 -12.55
C ARG A 127 15.24 -53.44 -12.98
N LEU A 128 14.43 -52.38 -13.12
CA LEU A 128 13.01 -52.47 -13.50
C LEU A 128 12.79 -52.00 -14.96
N PRO A 129 13.11 -52.83 -15.97
CA PRO A 129 13.09 -52.39 -17.36
C PRO A 129 11.67 -52.09 -17.89
N PHE A 130 10.62 -52.59 -17.25
CA PHE A 130 9.24 -52.49 -17.71
C PHE A 130 8.44 -51.37 -17.03
N LEU A 131 9.10 -50.45 -16.33
CA LEU A 131 8.43 -49.29 -15.74
C LEU A 131 7.81 -48.40 -16.82
N ARG A 132 6.58 -47.99 -16.56
CA ARG A 132 5.77 -47.08 -17.36
C ARG A 132 5.44 -45.81 -16.59
N VAL A 133 5.24 -45.91 -15.29
CA VAL A 133 4.87 -44.78 -14.42
C VAL A 133 5.85 -44.72 -13.25
N VAL A 134 6.48 -43.57 -13.10
CA VAL A 134 7.30 -43.25 -11.93
C VAL A 134 6.84 -41.90 -11.39
N GLU A 135 6.41 -41.89 -10.14
CA GLU A 135 6.04 -40.69 -9.42
C GLU A 135 6.75 -40.66 -8.07
N MET A 136 7.52 -39.60 -7.84
CA MET A 136 8.21 -39.35 -6.58
C MET A 136 7.85 -37.95 -6.08
N VAL A 137 7.39 -37.85 -4.84
CA VAL A 137 6.91 -36.60 -4.24
C VAL A 137 7.51 -36.42 -2.84
N ASN A 138 8.18 -35.30 -2.59
CA ASN A 138 8.84 -34.98 -1.31
C ASN A 138 9.86 -36.06 -0.88
N CYS A 139 10.48 -36.74 -1.84
CA CYS A 139 11.56 -37.69 -1.59
C CYS A 139 12.89 -36.93 -1.55
N HIS A 140 13.18 -36.30 -0.40
CA HIS A 140 14.43 -35.60 -0.12
C HIS A 140 15.31 -36.45 0.80
N ALA A 141 16.64 -36.40 0.62
CA ALA A 141 17.56 -36.93 1.62
C ALA A 141 17.38 -36.15 2.92
N LEU A 142 17.17 -36.86 4.04
CA LEU A 142 16.91 -36.27 5.37
C LEU A 142 18.10 -35.43 5.91
N ASP A 143 19.27 -35.51 5.28
CA ASP A 143 20.53 -34.94 5.78
C ASP A 143 21.05 -33.69 5.05
N GLY A 144 20.24 -33.07 4.17
CA GLY A 144 20.58 -31.76 3.60
C GLY A 144 21.79 -31.70 2.66
N ASN A 145 22.41 -32.84 2.33
CA ASN A 145 23.48 -32.95 1.35
C ASN A 145 23.01 -33.76 0.14
N CYS A 146 22.98 -33.09 -1.02
CA CYS A 146 22.85 -33.62 -2.39
C CYS A 146 21.60 -34.47 -2.70
N ILE A 147 20.85 -34.01 -3.71
CA ILE A 147 19.85 -34.78 -4.44
C ILE A 147 20.60 -35.89 -5.19
N GLU A 148 20.70 -37.09 -4.65
CA GLU A 148 21.10 -38.23 -5.47
C GLU A 148 19.94 -38.56 -6.41
N ASN A 149 20.05 -38.02 -7.63
CA ASN A 149 19.12 -38.28 -8.73
C ASN A 149 19.02 -39.78 -9.01
N LEU A 150 18.00 -40.20 -9.79
CA LEU A 150 18.11 -41.50 -10.45
C LEU A 150 19.46 -41.53 -11.21
N PRO A 151 20.28 -42.58 -11.08
CA PRO A 151 21.53 -42.67 -11.83
C PRO A 151 21.25 -42.41 -13.31
N GLU A 152 22.03 -41.53 -13.95
CA GLU A 152 21.77 -41.05 -15.32
C GLU A 152 21.60 -42.24 -16.30
N ASP A 153 22.46 -43.25 -16.15
CA ASP A 153 22.41 -44.52 -16.89
C ASP A 153 21.10 -45.30 -16.66
N TYR A 154 20.57 -45.27 -15.44
CA TYR A 154 19.35 -46.00 -15.11
C TYR A 154 18.13 -45.32 -15.72
N LEU A 155 18.02 -43.98 -15.63
CA LEU A 155 16.91 -43.26 -16.26
C LEU A 155 16.88 -43.52 -17.76
N GLY A 156 18.03 -43.45 -18.44
CA GLY A 156 18.13 -43.77 -19.87
C GLY A 156 17.74 -45.21 -20.24
N SER A 157 17.79 -46.14 -19.28
CA SER A 157 17.42 -47.55 -19.48
C SER A 157 15.91 -47.83 -19.40
N LEU A 158 15.10 -46.89 -18.89
CA LEU A 158 13.65 -47.04 -18.71
C LEU A 158 12.89 -46.80 -20.02
N LEU A 159 13.18 -47.59 -21.04
CA LEU A 159 12.66 -47.39 -22.40
C LEU A 159 11.13 -47.50 -22.51
N HIS A 160 10.44 -48.10 -21.54
CA HIS A 160 8.98 -48.21 -21.53
C HIS A 160 8.28 -47.08 -20.76
N LEU A 161 9.04 -46.13 -20.20
CA LEU A 161 8.51 -45.05 -19.38
C LEU A 161 7.61 -44.13 -20.20
N ARG A 162 6.43 -43.84 -19.64
CA ARG A 162 5.39 -42.99 -20.21
C ARG A 162 5.05 -41.80 -19.31
N TYR A 163 5.22 -41.94 -18.00
CA TYR A 163 5.00 -40.88 -17.02
C TYR A 163 6.18 -40.81 -16.08
N LEU A 164 6.80 -39.63 -15.98
CA LEU A 164 7.87 -39.33 -15.04
C LEU A 164 7.52 -38.06 -14.28
N ARG A 165 7.35 -38.19 -12.96
CA ARG A 165 7.36 -37.08 -12.02
C ARG A 165 8.47 -37.31 -11.01
N GLN A 166 9.42 -36.39 -10.94
CA GLN A 166 10.54 -36.50 -10.01
C GLN A 166 11.05 -35.15 -9.54
N ASP A 167 11.31 -35.04 -8.24
CA ASP A 167 11.92 -33.87 -7.58
C ASP A 167 13.45 -33.86 -7.77
N ILE A 168 13.92 -33.93 -9.02
CA ILE A 168 15.36 -33.87 -9.36
C ILE A 168 15.86 -32.44 -9.46
N SER A 169 17.14 -32.21 -9.14
CA SER A 169 17.79 -30.91 -9.39
C SER A 169 17.97 -30.67 -10.89
N GLN A 170 18.24 -31.71 -11.67
CA GLN A 170 18.51 -31.59 -13.09
C GLN A 170 18.12 -32.86 -13.82
N LEU A 171 17.39 -32.70 -14.92
CA LEU A 171 17.11 -33.80 -15.84
C LEU A 171 18.40 -34.12 -16.64
N PRO A 172 18.87 -35.37 -16.67
CA PRO A 172 20.09 -35.72 -17.38
C PRO A 172 19.85 -35.86 -18.89
N ARG A 173 20.91 -35.79 -19.71
CA ARG A 173 20.83 -35.83 -21.19
C ARG A 173 20.30 -37.16 -21.70
N GLU A 174 20.44 -38.21 -20.92
CA GLU A 174 19.97 -39.57 -21.12
C GLU A 174 18.44 -39.65 -21.20
N ALA A 175 17.72 -38.64 -20.70
CA ALA A 175 16.27 -38.53 -20.87
C ALA A 175 15.83 -38.58 -22.35
N ARG A 176 16.73 -38.24 -23.28
CA ARG A 176 16.54 -38.38 -24.74
C ARG A 176 16.18 -39.80 -25.20
N TYR A 177 16.51 -40.82 -24.41
CA TYR A 177 16.22 -42.22 -24.73
C TYR A 177 14.77 -42.63 -24.42
N LEU A 178 14.05 -41.82 -23.64
CA LEU A 178 12.67 -42.06 -23.20
C LEU A 178 11.64 -41.74 -24.29
N ARG A 179 11.76 -42.36 -25.47
CA ARG A 179 10.98 -42.02 -26.69
C ARG A 179 9.47 -42.23 -26.58
N PHE A 180 9.00 -42.97 -25.58
CA PHE A 180 7.58 -43.21 -25.31
C PHE A 180 7.04 -42.34 -24.17
N LEU A 181 7.84 -41.41 -23.65
CA LEU A 181 7.41 -40.52 -22.57
C LEU A 181 6.28 -39.62 -23.06
N GLN A 182 5.16 -39.65 -22.34
CA GLN A 182 3.94 -38.88 -22.61
C GLN A 182 3.77 -37.73 -21.62
N THR A 183 4.26 -37.89 -20.39
CA THR A 183 4.21 -36.85 -19.35
C THR A 183 5.55 -36.73 -18.66
N LEU A 184 6.08 -35.52 -18.62
CA LEU A 184 7.28 -35.15 -17.89
C LEU A 184 6.93 -34.03 -16.91
N GLU A 185 7.19 -34.26 -15.62
CA GLU A 185 6.95 -33.30 -14.55
C GLU A 185 8.17 -33.17 -13.63
N VAL A 186 8.71 -31.96 -13.56
CA VAL A 186 9.90 -31.64 -12.76
C VAL A 186 9.59 -30.39 -11.91
N PRO A 187 9.19 -30.57 -10.64
CA PRO A 187 8.68 -29.47 -9.81
C PRO A 187 9.76 -28.49 -9.28
N ASN A 188 11.04 -28.88 -9.23
CA ASN A 188 12.06 -28.19 -8.45
C ASN A 188 13.24 -27.61 -9.27
N ASP A 189 13.76 -26.49 -8.75
CA ASP A 189 15.01 -25.77 -9.05
C ASP A 189 14.97 -24.63 -10.10
N TRP A 190 14.75 -23.41 -9.58
CA TRP A 190 14.84 -22.11 -10.25
C TRP A 190 16.19 -21.81 -10.91
N THR A 191 17.24 -22.59 -10.60
CA THR A 191 18.61 -22.28 -11.02
C THR A 191 19.06 -23.01 -12.28
N LYS A 192 18.29 -23.99 -12.78
CA LYS A 192 18.72 -24.86 -13.88
C LYS A 192 17.78 -24.83 -15.09
N GLU A 193 18.38 -25.10 -16.25
CA GLU A 193 17.72 -25.12 -17.55
C GLU A 193 17.47 -26.56 -18.00
N LEU A 194 16.33 -26.77 -18.68
CA LEU A 194 15.94 -28.06 -19.25
C LEU A 194 16.94 -28.46 -20.36
N PRO A 195 17.36 -29.73 -20.48
CA PRO A 195 18.25 -30.15 -21.57
C PRO A 195 17.58 -30.00 -22.94
N GLU A 196 18.31 -29.51 -23.94
CA GLU A 196 17.82 -29.39 -25.33
C GLU A 196 17.33 -30.72 -25.90
N GLU A 197 17.88 -31.85 -25.41
CA GLU A 197 17.51 -33.18 -25.84
C GLU A 197 16.07 -33.57 -25.47
N VAL A 198 15.42 -32.87 -24.53
CA VAL A 198 13.98 -33.05 -24.28
C VAL A 198 13.16 -32.73 -25.52
N GLY A 199 13.65 -31.84 -26.40
CA GLY A 199 13.03 -31.56 -27.69
C GLY A 199 12.99 -32.76 -28.65
N LEU A 200 13.65 -33.89 -28.32
CA LEU A 200 13.57 -35.14 -29.08
C LEU A 200 12.38 -36.03 -28.67
N LEU A 201 11.69 -35.69 -27.57
CA LEU A 201 10.56 -36.44 -27.03
C LEU A 201 9.26 -36.07 -27.77
N THR A 202 9.16 -36.41 -29.05
CA THR A 202 8.04 -35.99 -29.92
C THR A 202 6.68 -36.60 -29.57
N GLN A 203 6.64 -37.61 -28.68
CA GLN A 203 5.40 -38.20 -28.16
C GLN A 203 4.92 -37.53 -26.85
N LEU A 204 5.63 -36.53 -26.35
CA LEU A 204 5.30 -35.85 -25.12
C LEU A 204 3.98 -35.07 -25.27
N LEU A 205 3.02 -35.39 -24.43
CA LEU A 205 1.70 -34.75 -24.37
C LEU A 205 1.64 -33.67 -23.28
N CYS A 206 2.31 -33.89 -22.16
CA CYS A 206 2.38 -32.95 -21.03
C CYS A 206 3.82 -32.65 -20.64
N LEU A 207 4.17 -31.37 -20.57
CA LEU A 207 5.41 -30.87 -20.00
C LEU A 207 5.08 -29.91 -18.85
N ARG A 208 5.39 -30.28 -17.61
CA ARG A 208 5.15 -29.47 -16.41
C ARG A 208 6.45 -29.21 -15.64
N CYS A 209 7.02 -28.04 -15.86
CA CYS A 209 8.25 -27.57 -15.22
C CYS A 209 8.07 -26.13 -14.72
N PRO A 210 7.25 -25.90 -13.67
CA PRO A 210 6.87 -24.56 -13.23
C PRO A 210 8.01 -23.72 -12.65
N ALA A 211 9.18 -24.32 -12.40
CA ALA A 211 10.35 -23.67 -11.84
C ALA A 211 11.64 -23.91 -12.65
N THR A 212 11.58 -24.50 -13.85
CA THR A 212 12.78 -24.81 -14.67
C THR A 212 12.83 -23.93 -15.91
N ARG A 213 14.01 -23.40 -16.26
CA ARG A 213 14.19 -22.59 -17.47
C ARG A 213 14.10 -23.45 -18.72
N VAL A 214 13.50 -22.92 -19.78
CA VAL A 214 13.34 -23.62 -21.06
C VAL A 214 14.29 -23.06 -22.12
N PRO A 215 15.13 -23.88 -22.76
CA PRO A 215 15.96 -23.47 -23.87
C PRO A 215 15.16 -22.99 -25.07
N ALA A 216 15.77 -22.04 -25.77
CA ALA A 216 15.32 -21.61 -27.08
C ALA A 216 15.27 -22.76 -28.09
N GLY A 217 14.23 -22.84 -28.91
CA GLY A 217 14.10 -23.82 -29.97
C GLY A 217 13.66 -25.20 -29.48
N LEU A 218 13.40 -25.39 -28.20
CA LEU A 218 12.99 -26.67 -27.63
C LEU A 218 11.50 -26.90 -27.84
N ILE A 219 10.67 -25.91 -27.50
CA ILE A 219 9.21 -26.06 -27.44
C ILE A 219 8.63 -26.31 -28.82
N GLY A 220 9.12 -25.60 -29.84
CA GLY A 220 8.65 -25.79 -31.23
C GLY A 220 8.84 -27.22 -31.78
N LYS A 221 9.72 -28.03 -31.18
CA LYS A 221 9.96 -29.44 -31.60
C LYS A 221 8.91 -30.42 -31.02
N LEU A 222 8.22 -30.04 -29.96
CA LEU A 222 7.27 -30.89 -29.23
C LEU A 222 5.87 -30.83 -29.87
N THR A 223 5.74 -31.32 -31.09
CA THR A 223 4.51 -31.12 -31.90
C THR A 223 3.25 -31.84 -31.38
N SER A 224 3.40 -32.87 -30.53
CA SER A 224 2.27 -33.58 -29.91
C SER A 224 1.80 -32.96 -28.59
N LEU A 225 2.41 -31.85 -28.16
CA LEU A 225 2.20 -31.28 -26.84
C LEU A 225 0.79 -30.69 -26.70
N GLN A 226 0.06 -31.14 -25.68
CA GLN A 226 -1.29 -30.69 -25.35
C GLN A 226 -1.34 -29.86 -24.06
N GLU A 227 -0.37 -30.05 -23.16
CA GLU A 227 -0.27 -29.31 -21.92
C GLU A 227 1.17 -28.84 -21.70
N LEU A 228 1.32 -27.53 -21.52
CA LEU A 228 2.59 -26.86 -21.28
C LEU A 228 2.47 -25.97 -20.04
N CYS A 229 3.18 -26.34 -18.97
CA CYS A 229 3.36 -25.49 -17.79
C CYS A 229 4.85 -25.24 -17.60
N ILE A 230 5.30 -24.00 -17.75
CA ILE A 230 6.73 -23.67 -17.74
C ILE A 230 7.03 -22.32 -17.12
N TRP A 231 8.30 -22.18 -16.74
CA TRP A 231 8.92 -20.94 -16.36
C TRP A 231 9.86 -20.42 -17.47
N CYS A 232 9.69 -19.15 -17.84
CA CYS A 232 10.50 -18.48 -18.85
C CYS A 232 11.27 -17.32 -18.20
N GLU A 233 12.57 -17.54 -17.98
CA GLU A 233 13.52 -16.48 -17.62
C GLU A 233 14.48 -16.26 -18.79
N ALA A 234 14.23 -15.18 -19.52
CA ALA A 234 14.77 -14.94 -20.85
C ALA A 234 14.98 -13.42 -21.06
N ASP A 235 15.80 -13.05 -22.04
CA ASP A 235 15.81 -11.69 -22.59
C ASP A 235 14.65 -11.51 -23.60
N GLU A 236 14.50 -10.30 -24.14
CA GLU A 236 13.42 -9.97 -25.08
C GLU A 236 13.44 -10.87 -26.33
N ASP A 237 14.62 -11.18 -26.86
CA ASP A 237 14.80 -12.05 -28.02
C ASP A 237 14.40 -13.50 -27.72
N ALA A 238 14.73 -14.01 -26.54
CA ALA A 238 14.38 -15.37 -26.13
C ALA A 238 12.88 -15.53 -25.89
N ALA A 239 12.23 -14.54 -25.29
CA ALA A 239 10.78 -14.57 -25.16
C ALA A 239 10.06 -14.43 -26.52
N MET A 240 10.55 -13.59 -27.43
CA MET A 240 10.02 -13.51 -28.78
C MET A 240 10.18 -14.83 -29.55
N ARG A 241 11.31 -15.52 -29.39
CA ARG A 241 11.52 -16.87 -29.94
C ARG A 241 10.54 -17.87 -29.35
N PHE A 242 10.37 -17.87 -28.03
CA PHE A 242 9.39 -18.72 -27.35
C PHE A 242 7.97 -18.49 -27.86
N VAL A 243 7.54 -17.23 -28.00
CA VAL A 243 6.22 -16.88 -28.56
C VAL A 243 6.04 -17.44 -29.97
N LYS A 244 7.05 -17.29 -30.84
CA LYS A 244 7.01 -17.85 -32.20
C LYS A 244 6.95 -19.38 -32.22
N GLU A 245 7.61 -20.03 -31.27
CA GLU A 245 7.56 -21.49 -31.11
C GLU A 245 6.20 -21.97 -30.60
N LEU A 246 5.56 -21.23 -29.69
CA LEU A 246 4.18 -21.51 -29.26
C LEU A 246 3.21 -21.51 -30.44
N GLY A 247 3.39 -20.60 -31.41
CA GLY A 247 2.59 -20.55 -32.64
C GLY A 247 2.76 -21.78 -33.55
N GLN A 248 3.80 -22.61 -33.34
CA GLN A 248 4.00 -23.85 -34.09
C GLN A 248 3.21 -25.03 -33.50
N LEU A 249 2.80 -24.94 -32.23
CA LEU A 249 2.04 -25.97 -31.55
C LEU A 249 0.56 -25.90 -31.95
N ARG A 250 0.04 -27.01 -32.47
CA ARG A 250 -1.35 -27.09 -32.97
C ARG A 250 -2.30 -27.83 -32.03
N GLU A 251 -1.76 -28.71 -31.20
CA GLU A 251 -2.53 -29.58 -30.30
C GLU A 251 -2.65 -29.02 -28.88
N LEU A 252 -2.12 -27.81 -28.63
CA LEU A 252 -2.05 -27.23 -27.29
C LEU A 252 -3.45 -26.89 -26.75
N ARG A 253 -3.77 -27.47 -25.60
CA ARG A 253 -5.02 -27.28 -24.85
C ARG A 253 -4.82 -26.45 -23.59
N VAL A 254 -3.70 -26.62 -22.91
CA VAL A 254 -3.39 -25.93 -21.65
C VAL A 254 -2.04 -25.26 -21.76
N LEU A 255 -2.00 -23.95 -21.55
CA LEU A 255 -0.79 -23.15 -21.48
C LEU A 255 -0.75 -22.39 -20.15
N ARG A 256 0.23 -22.69 -19.31
CA ARG A 256 0.53 -21.96 -18.07
C ARG A 256 1.98 -21.50 -18.09
N ALA A 257 2.21 -20.22 -18.37
CA ALA A 257 3.53 -19.66 -18.53
C ALA A 257 3.78 -18.55 -17.50
N PHE A 258 4.90 -18.65 -16.81
CA PHE A 258 5.38 -17.61 -15.89
C PHE A 258 6.65 -16.98 -16.47
N ILE A 259 6.63 -15.66 -16.69
CA ILE A 259 7.70 -14.93 -17.37
C ILE A 259 8.38 -13.98 -16.37
N ARG A 260 9.69 -14.13 -16.11
CA ARG A 260 10.46 -13.26 -15.20
C ARG A 260 11.69 -12.69 -15.91
N GLY A 261 12.08 -11.46 -15.56
CA GLY A 261 13.40 -10.91 -15.93
C GLY A 261 13.39 -9.71 -16.89
N PHE A 262 12.28 -9.43 -17.59
CA PHE A 262 12.17 -8.23 -18.43
C PHE A 262 10.70 -7.83 -18.65
N ARG A 263 10.49 -6.64 -19.23
CA ARG A 263 9.17 -6.05 -19.49
C ARG A 263 8.54 -6.73 -20.70
N ILE A 264 7.30 -7.22 -20.61
CA ILE A 264 6.54 -7.63 -21.81
C ILE A 264 6.28 -6.35 -22.62
N SER A 265 7.03 -6.17 -23.70
CA SER A 265 6.82 -5.08 -24.64
C SER A 265 5.52 -5.31 -25.43
N GLU A 266 4.93 -4.24 -25.96
CA GLU A 266 3.73 -4.32 -26.80
C GLU A 266 3.91 -5.30 -27.98
N SER A 267 5.13 -5.40 -28.52
CA SER A 267 5.46 -6.31 -29.62
C SER A 267 5.35 -7.77 -29.21
N ILE A 268 5.85 -8.15 -28.04
CA ILE A 268 5.75 -9.53 -27.51
C ILE A 268 4.30 -9.86 -27.18
N GLY A 269 3.59 -8.93 -26.53
CA GLY A 269 2.17 -9.12 -26.22
C GLY A 269 1.34 -9.37 -27.48
N SER A 270 1.55 -8.53 -28.50
CA SER A 270 0.86 -8.66 -29.80
C SER A 270 1.20 -9.97 -30.51
N ALA A 271 2.50 -10.34 -30.55
CA ALA A 271 2.94 -11.60 -31.16
C ALA A 271 2.41 -12.84 -30.43
N LEU A 272 2.23 -12.75 -29.10
CA LEU A 272 1.64 -13.82 -28.31
C LEU A 272 0.16 -13.99 -28.64
N LEU A 273 -0.60 -12.90 -28.71
CA LEU A 273 -1.99 -12.94 -29.14
C LEU A 273 -2.12 -13.46 -30.58
N GLU A 274 -1.23 -13.06 -31.50
CA GLU A 274 -1.20 -13.62 -32.87
C GLU A 274 -0.92 -15.13 -32.88
N SER A 275 0.04 -15.58 -32.06
CA SER A 275 0.40 -17.00 -31.95
C SER A 275 -0.74 -17.83 -31.36
N LEU A 276 -1.44 -17.30 -30.36
CA LEU A 276 -2.66 -17.90 -29.79
C LEU A 276 -3.81 -17.95 -30.80
N GLY A 277 -3.85 -17.07 -31.79
CA GLY A 277 -4.85 -17.10 -32.87
C GLY A 277 -4.78 -18.34 -33.75
N HIS A 278 -3.59 -18.95 -33.83
CA HIS A 278 -3.37 -20.23 -34.51
C HIS A 278 -3.73 -21.45 -33.64
N GLN A 279 -4.03 -21.27 -32.35
CA GLN A 279 -4.33 -22.34 -31.41
C GLN A 279 -5.84 -22.51 -31.22
N HIS A 280 -6.44 -23.41 -32.00
CA HIS A 280 -7.88 -23.62 -31.97
C HIS A 280 -8.37 -24.51 -30.81
N ASN A 281 -7.47 -25.28 -30.19
CA ASN A 281 -7.81 -26.26 -29.15
C ASN A 281 -7.59 -25.75 -27.72
N ILE A 282 -7.14 -24.50 -27.56
CA ILE A 282 -6.82 -23.94 -26.24
C ILE A 282 -8.09 -23.87 -25.37
N GLN A 283 -8.00 -24.47 -24.18
CA GLN A 283 -9.05 -24.49 -23.15
C GLN A 283 -8.62 -23.70 -21.91
N GLU A 284 -7.32 -23.67 -21.60
CA GLU A 284 -6.78 -22.93 -20.46
C GLU A 284 -5.56 -22.13 -20.87
N LEU A 285 -5.60 -20.83 -20.56
CA LEU A 285 -4.51 -19.90 -20.82
C LEU A 285 -4.22 -19.09 -19.56
N GLU A 286 -3.01 -19.24 -19.03
CA GLU A 286 -2.49 -18.49 -17.89
C GLU A 286 -1.11 -17.93 -18.23
N ILE A 287 -0.98 -16.61 -18.20
CA ILE A 287 0.29 -15.92 -18.40
C ILE A 287 0.50 -14.96 -17.22
N LYS A 288 1.59 -15.18 -16.49
CA LYS A 288 1.98 -14.41 -15.29
C LYS A 288 3.37 -13.78 -15.45
N SER A 289 3.58 -12.61 -14.87
CA SER A 289 4.80 -11.80 -14.97
C SER A 289 5.00 -10.93 -13.73
N VAL A 290 6.25 -10.68 -13.39
CA VAL A 290 6.66 -9.89 -12.20
C VAL A 290 6.99 -8.42 -12.56
N SER A 291 6.88 -8.01 -13.83
CA SER A 291 7.32 -6.69 -14.32
C SER A 291 6.20 -5.68 -14.56
N PHE A 292 6.54 -4.38 -14.52
CA PHE A 292 5.60 -3.25 -14.66
C PHE A 292 4.87 -3.20 -16.00
N GLU A 293 3.65 -2.67 -15.92
CA GLU A 293 2.53 -2.69 -16.86
C GLU A 293 2.76 -1.94 -18.19
N TYR A 294 2.28 -2.52 -19.31
CA TYR A 294 2.22 -1.87 -20.64
C TYR A 294 0.92 -2.18 -21.37
N LEU A 295 0.55 -1.24 -22.24
CA LEU A 295 -0.67 -1.26 -23.05
C LEU A 295 -0.46 -2.18 -24.26
N VAL A 296 -1.30 -3.20 -24.40
CA VAL A 296 -1.30 -4.15 -25.52
C VAL A 296 -2.44 -3.79 -26.47
N SER A 297 -2.11 -3.68 -27.76
CA SER A 297 -3.08 -3.46 -28.83
C SER A 297 -3.90 -4.72 -29.11
N ASP A 298 -5.23 -4.58 -29.21
CA ASP A 298 -6.16 -5.69 -29.46
C ASP A 298 -5.97 -6.26 -30.87
N SER A 299 -5.54 -7.52 -30.99
CA SER A 299 -5.53 -8.24 -32.27
C SER A 299 -6.91 -8.88 -32.49
N GLY A 300 -7.79 -8.18 -33.18
CA GLY A 300 -9.20 -8.52 -33.39
C GLY A 300 -9.52 -9.79 -34.21
N SER A 301 -8.68 -10.83 -34.16
CA SER A 301 -8.86 -12.08 -34.93
C SER A 301 -8.75 -13.38 -34.10
N LEU A 302 -8.73 -13.28 -32.77
CA LEU A 302 -8.71 -14.46 -31.89
C LEU A 302 -10.08 -15.17 -31.86
N THR A 303 -10.09 -16.48 -32.14
CA THR A 303 -11.29 -17.34 -32.02
C THR A 303 -11.00 -18.48 -31.05
N CYS A 304 -11.26 -18.28 -29.77
CA CYS A 304 -10.95 -19.25 -28.71
C CYS A 304 -12.23 -19.93 -28.19
N ARG A 305 -12.95 -20.66 -29.06
CA ARG A 305 -14.27 -21.25 -28.74
C ARG A 305 -14.25 -22.28 -27.61
N HIS A 306 -13.13 -22.96 -27.44
CA HIS A 306 -12.94 -23.98 -26.41
C HIS A 306 -12.39 -23.42 -25.10
N LEU A 307 -12.06 -22.13 -25.03
CA LEU A 307 -11.47 -21.49 -23.86
C LEU A 307 -12.45 -21.48 -22.69
N ARG A 308 -12.01 -22.04 -21.56
CA ARG A 308 -12.74 -22.14 -20.29
C ARG A 308 -12.08 -21.30 -19.20
N PHE A 309 -10.76 -21.20 -19.21
CA PHE A 309 -9.97 -20.48 -18.21
C PHE A 309 -9.03 -19.48 -18.89
N LEU A 310 -9.13 -18.21 -18.50
CA LEU A 310 -8.26 -17.15 -19.00
C LEU A 310 -7.71 -16.31 -17.83
N HIS A 311 -6.39 -16.24 -17.73
CA HIS A 311 -5.68 -15.42 -16.75
C HIS A 311 -4.53 -14.66 -17.43
N LEU A 312 -4.71 -13.34 -17.58
CA LEU A 312 -3.78 -12.43 -18.25
C LEU A 312 -3.47 -11.21 -17.36
N ASP A 313 -2.99 -11.43 -16.14
CA ASP A 313 -2.71 -10.34 -15.18
C ASP A 313 -1.59 -9.38 -15.61
N SER A 314 -0.75 -9.85 -16.51
CA SER A 314 0.51 -9.24 -16.94
C SER A 314 0.40 -8.34 -18.16
N MET A 315 -0.78 -8.31 -18.78
CA MET A 315 -1.06 -7.53 -19.99
C MET A 315 -2.15 -6.51 -19.68
N VAL A 316 -1.91 -5.23 -20.02
CA VAL A 316 -2.94 -4.19 -19.88
C VAL A 316 -3.59 -3.93 -21.22
N PHE A 317 -4.89 -4.12 -21.32
CA PHE A 317 -5.63 -3.78 -22.54
C PHE A 317 -6.23 -2.37 -22.45
N ALA A 318 -6.38 -1.66 -23.57
CA ALA A 318 -7.04 -0.34 -23.58
C ALA A 318 -8.48 -0.38 -23.03
N GLY A 319 -9.18 -1.48 -23.31
CA GLY A 319 -10.51 -1.83 -22.83
C GLY A 319 -10.67 -3.35 -22.94
N LEU A 320 -11.88 -3.88 -22.75
CA LEU A 320 -12.10 -5.32 -22.90
C LEU A 320 -11.77 -5.79 -24.33
N PRO A 321 -10.90 -6.80 -24.52
CA PRO A 321 -10.57 -7.31 -25.85
C PRO A 321 -11.82 -7.82 -26.60
N ALA A 322 -11.93 -7.50 -27.89
CA ALA A 322 -13.15 -7.74 -28.66
C ALA A 322 -13.50 -9.24 -28.78
N TRP A 323 -12.52 -10.13 -28.66
CA TRP A 323 -12.71 -11.58 -28.73
C TRP A 323 -13.30 -12.18 -27.44
N ILE A 324 -13.34 -11.45 -26.34
CA ILE A 324 -13.97 -11.87 -25.08
C ILE A 324 -15.46 -11.53 -25.14
N ASN A 325 -16.22 -12.34 -25.88
CA ASN A 325 -17.68 -12.21 -25.99
C ASN A 325 -18.37 -13.57 -26.20
N SER A 326 -19.69 -13.59 -26.05
CA SER A 326 -20.49 -14.83 -26.09
C SER A 326 -20.44 -15.59 -27.42
N SER A 327 -20.05 -14.96 -28.53
CA SER A 327 -19.94 -15.61 -29.84
C SER A 327 -18.58 -16.25 -30.10
N LEU A 328 -17.51 -15.69 -29.50
CA LEU A 328 -16.13 -16.10 -29.74
C LEU A 328 -15.55 -16.96 -28.60
N ALA A 329 -16.00 -16.74 -27.36
CA ALA A 329 -15.59 -17.50 -26.17
C ALA A 329 -16.81 -17.94 -25.33
N PRO A 330 -17.73 -18.76 -25.89
CA PRO A 330 -18.96 -19.14 -25.21
C PRO A 330 -18.76 -20.00 -23.94
N ASN A 331 -17.66 -20.75 -23.88
CA ASN A 331 -17.38 -21.68 -22.77
C ASN A 331 -16.54 -21.04 -21.65
N LEU A 332 -16.28 -19.74 -21.72
CA LEU A 332 -15.42 -19.05 -20.77
C LEU A 332 -16.07 -19.02 -19.39
N SER A 333 -15.42 -19.67 -18.43
CA SER A 333 -15.91 -19.87 -17.06
C SER A 333 -15.14 -19.06 -16.02
N TYR A 334 -13.84 -18.83 -16.25
CA TYR A 334 -12.96 -18.03 -15.42
C TYR A 334 -12.29 -16.97 -16.29
N LEU A 335 -12.44 -15.71 -15.92
CA LEU A 335 -11.84 -14.58 -16.61
C LEU A 335 -11.10 -13.70 -15.61
N ASP A 336 -9.79 -13.59 -15.78
CA ASP A 336 -8.94 -12.62 -15.09
C ASP A 336 -8.15 -11.80 -16.10
N VAL A 337 -8.49 -10.51 -16.22
CA VAL A 337 -7.89 -9.57 -17.17
C VAL A 337 -7.65 -8.21 -16.55
N ARG A 338 -6.64 -7.52 -17.09
CA ARG A 338 -6.32 -6.15 -16.73
C ARG A 338 -6.61 -5.19 -17.88
N VAL A 339 -7.35 -4.13 -17.62
CA VAL A 339 -7.74 -3.10 -18.61
C VAL A 339 -7.37 -1.70 -18.10
N VAL A 340 -7.21 -0.72 -18.98
CA VAL A 340 -7.04 0.68 -18.55
C VAL A 340 -8.38 1.16 -17.99
N ALA A 341 -9.43 1.18 -18.81
CA ALA A 341 -10.76 1.59 -18.40
C ALA A 341 -11.79 0.52 -18.78
N VAL A 342 -12.76 0.28 -17.89
CA VAL A 342 -13.93 -0.56 -18.16
C VAL A 342 -15.07 0.34 -18.61
N LYS A 343 -15.64 0.09 -19.79
CA LYS A 343 -16.81 0.80 -20.31
C LYS A 343 -18.11 0.04 -19.99
N ASP A 344 -19.24 0.74 -19.96
CA ASP A 344 -20.57 0.15 -19.76
C ASP A 344 -20.84 -1.03 -20.73
N GLN A 345 -20.46 -0.86 -22.00
CA GLN A 345 -20.62 -1.89 -23.04
C GLN A 345 -19.78 -3.15 -22.78
N ASP A 346 -18.63 -3.01 -22.11
CA ASP A 346 -17.75 -4.14 -21.76
C ASP A 346 -18.45 -5.02 -20.74
N MET A 347 -19.06 -4.39 -19.72
CA MET A 347 -19.81 -5.09 -18.68
C MET A 347 -21.06 -5.78 -19.25
N GLU A 348 -21.78 -5.15 -20.17
CA GLU A 348 -22.88 -5.82 -20.88
C GLU A 348 -22.43 -7.05 -21.68
N THR A 349 -21.23 -7.00 -22.26
CA THR A 349 -20.65 -8.10 -23.04
C THR A 349 -20.31 -9.27 -22.13
N LEU A 350 -19.64 -8.99 -21.00
CA LEU A 350 -19.33 -9.98 -19.96
C LEU A 350 -20.60 -10.59 -19.36
N ALA A 351 -21.63 -9.77 -19.16
CA ALA A 351 -22.91 -10.17 -18.58
C ALA A 351 -23.69 -11.18 -19.45
N LYS A 352 -23.39 -11.25 -20.75
CA LYS A 352 -23.98 -12.18 -21.72
C LYS A 352 -23.18 -13.49 -21.87
N LEU A 353 -22.04 -13.64 -21.19
CA LEU A 353 -21.27 -14.89 -21.20
C LEU A 353 -22.05 -15.98 -20.44
N PRO A 354 -22.35 -17.13 -21.07
CA PRO A 354 -23.29 -18.10 -20.50
C PRO A 354 -22.68 -18.95 -19.38
N GLU A 355 -21.37 -19.24 -19.47
CA GLU A 355 -20.64 -20.12 -18.55
C GLU A 355 -19.80 -19.37 -17.50
N LEU A 356 -19.76 -18.04 -17.55
CA LEU A 356 -18.91 -17.23 -16.67
C LEU A 356 -19.30 -17.41 -15.20
N SER A 357 -18.36 -17.93 -14.41
CA SER A 357 -18.51 -18.27 -13.00
C SER A 357 -17.63 -17.41 -12.09
N CYS A 358 -16.44 -17.02 -12.55
CA CYS A 358 -15.52 -16.15 -11.85
C CYS A 358 -15.04 -15.02 -12.77
N LEU A 359 -15.16 -13.79 -12.29
CA LEU A 359 -14.72 -12.59 -12.99
C LEU A 359 -13.78 -11.79 -12.10
N ILE A 360 -12.55 -11.60 -12.56
CA ILE A 360 -11.55 -10.73 -11.97
C ILE A 360 -11.19 -9.64 -12.98
N LEU A 361 -11.55 -8.40 -12.67
CA LEU A 361 -11.20 -7.24 -13.48
C LEU A 361 -10.22 -6.37 -12.72
N ARG A 362 -9.05 -6.13 -13.31
CA ARG A 362 -8.06 -5.19 -12.76
C ARG A 362 -8.00 -3.96 -13.64
N SER A 363 -8.16 -2.78 -13.07
CA SER A 363 -8.00 -1.54 -13.81
C SER A 363 -6.76 -0.77 -13.34
N SER A 364 -5.97 -0.32 -14.31
CA SER A 364 -4.77 0.49 -14.07
C SER A 364 -5.08 2.00 -14.09
N ASP A 365 -6.35 2.41 -14.16
CA ASP A 365 -6.69 3.83 -14.17
C ASP A 365 -6.56 4.45 -12.77
N THR A 366 -5.38 5.01 -12.53
CA THR A 366 -5.06 5.79 -11.33
C THR A 366 -5.36 7.27 -11.51
N VAL A 367 -5.80 7.72 -12.70
CA VAL A 367 -5.88 9.15 -13.05
C VAL A 367 -7.32 9.62 -13.18
N THR A 368 -8.21 8.82 -13.75
CA THR A 368 -9.63 9.17 -13.77
C THR A 368 -10.26 8.76 -12.45
N LYS A 369 -10.86 9.74 -11.76
CA LYS A 369 -11.82 9.53 -10.67
C LYS A 369 -13.12 8.93 -11.21
N SER A 370 -13.05 8.03 -12.19
CA SER A 370 -14.24 7.51 -12.86
C SER A 370 -14.88 6.45 -11.98
N VAL A 371 -16.18 6.63 -11.75
CA VAL A 371 -17.04 5.60 -11.19
C VAL A 371 -17.63 4.85 -12.39
N VAL A 372 -17.38 3.55 -12.50
CA VAL A 372 -17.95 2.75 -13.59
C VAL A 372 -19.40 2.45 -13.24
N SER A 373 -20.34 3.02 -13.99
CA SER A 373 -21.77 2.74 -13.81
C SER A 373 -22.17 1.53 -14.63
N ILE A 374 -22.56 0.44 -13.97
CA ILE A 374 -23.13 -0.71 -14.66
C ILE A 374 -24.62 -0.43 -14.86
N LYS A 375 -24.96 0.19 -15.99
CA LYS A 375 -26.33 0.41 -16.44
C LYS A 375 -26.75 -0.73 -17.35
N ILE A 376 -27.54 -1.66 -16.84
CA ILE A 376 -28.04 -2.77 -17.65
C ILE A 376 -29.51 -2.55 -17.93
N ARG A 377 -29.85 -2.33 -19.20
CA ARG A 377 -31.24 -2.27 -19.65
C ARG A 377 -31.86 -3.63 -19.41
N THR A 378 -32.76 -3.73 -18.44
CA THR A 378 -33.58 -4.93 -18.25
C THR A 378 -34.65 -4.95 -19.35
N ASP A 379 -34.24 -5.29 -20.57
CA ASP A 379 -35.18 -5.68 -21.60
C ASP A 379 -35.84 -7.00 -21.18
N GLU A 380 -37.14 -7.16 -21.42
CA GLU A 380 -37.97 -8.22 -20.86
C GLU A 380 -37.35 -9.63 -21.04
N GLY A 381 -36.84 -10.21 -19.94
CA GLY A 381 -36.52 -11.64 -19.82
C GLY A 381 -35.04 -12.09 -19.84
N VAL A 382 -34.05 -11.20 -20.00
CA VAL A 382 -32.63 -11.60 -20.01
C VAL A 382 -32.03 -11.64 -18.59
N VAL A 383 -31.60 -12.83 -18.14
CA VAL A 383 -30.84 -12.99 -16.88
C VAL A 383 -29.36 -12.77 -17.16
N TYR A 384 -28.86 -11.60 -16.77
CA TYR A 384 -27.45 -11.24 -16.85
C TYR A 384 -26.65 -11.99 -15.78
N PHE A 385 -25.42 -12.40 -16.13
CA PHE A 385 -24.50 -13.10 -15.23
C PHE A 385 -25.12 -14.33 -14.54
N ARG A 386 -25.78 -15.17 -15.32
CA ARG A 386 -26.57 -16.31 -14.83
C ARG A 386 -25.80 -17.27 -13.91
N LYS A 387 -24.56 -17.61 -14.25
CA LYS A 387 -23.71 -18.57 -13.52
C LYS A 387 -22.61 -17.92 -12.66
N LEU A 388 -22.56 -16.59 -12.62
CA LEU A 388 -21.48 -15.87 -11.96
C LEU A 388 -21.59 -16.02 -10.44
N ARG A 389 -20.55 -16.57 -9.83
CA ARG A 389 -20.42 -16.83 -8.38
C ARG A 389 -19.47 -15.86 -7.70
N ILE A 390 -18.41 -15.43 -8.39
CA ILE A 390 -17.37 -14.57 -7.82
C ILE A 390 -17.11 -13.39 -8.73
N ILE A 391 -17.11 -12.20 -8.13
CA ILE A 391 -16.66 -10.96 -8.76
C ILE A 391 -15.58 -10.34 -7.91
N LYS A 392 -14.44 -10.02 -8.52
CA LYS A 392 -13.38 -9.22 -7.93
C LYS A 392 -13.02 -8.08 -8.86
N ILE A 393 -13.07 -6.85 -8.37
CA ILE A 393 -12.77 -5.69 -9.19
C ILE A 393 -11.82 -4.75 -8.46
N TYR A 394 -10.62 -4.62 -9.02
CA TYR A 394 -9.54 -3.79 -8.51
C TYR A 394 -9.40 -2.54 -9.38
N GLY A 395 -9.24 -1.35 -8.79
CA GLY A 395 -9.07 -0.09 -9.53
C GLY A 395 -10.16 0.96 -9.26
N PRO A 396 -10.99 1.36 -10.25
CA PRO A 396 -12.02 2.38 -10.08
C PRO A 396 -13.15 1.88 -9.19
N SER A 397 -13.79 2.81 -8.48
CA SER A 397 -15.01 2.48 -7.74
C SER A 397 -16.13 2.13 -8.72
N ILE A 398 -16.89 1.09 -8.38
CA ILE A 398 -17.98 0.61 -9.21
C ILE A 398 -19.29 1.00 -8.60
N TRP A 399 -20.18 1.49 -9.45
CA TRP A 399 -21.55 1.77 -9.13
C TRP A 399 -22.46 0.86 -9.95
N PHE A 400 -23.33 0.13 -9.28
CA PHE A 400 -24.38 -0.63 -9.94
C PHE A 400 -25.64 0.23 -10.03
N ASP A 401 -25.88 0.82 -11.21
CA ASP A 401 -27.05 1.64 -11.45
C ASP A 401 -28.24 0.76 -11.84
N LEU A 402 -28.98 0.31 -10.83
CA LEU A 402 -30.20 -0.46 -11.00
C LEU A 402 -31.45 0.43 -11.10
N CYS A 403 -31.30 1.77 -11.15
CA CYS A 403 -32.43 2.72 -11.23
C CYS A 403 -32.97 2.91 -12.66
N GLY A 404 -33.05 1.81 -13.41
CA GLY A 404 -33.65 1.74 -14.74
C GLY A 404 -35.12 1.30 -14.74
N SER A 405 -35.92 1.67 -13.74
CA SER A 405 -37.38 1.85 -13.89
C SER A 405 -37.99 2.35 -12.58
N GLU A 406 -38.38 3.62 -12.55
CA GLU A 406 -39.60 3.95 -11.82
C GLU A 406 -40.75 3.22 -12.53
N CYS A 407 -41.08 2.01 -12.07
CA CYS A 407 -42.38 1.41 -12.35
C CYS A 407 -43.45 2.24 -11.64
N ASN A 408 -43.81 3.37 -12.25
CA ASN A 408 -45.12 3.99 -12.08
C ASN A 408 -46.18 3.06 -12.67
N SER A 409 -46.45 1.95 -11.99
CA SER A 409 -47.71 1.22 -12.04
C SER A 409 -47.58 0.00 -11.13
N SER A 410 -48.46 -0.05 -10.14
CA SER A 410 -48.79 -1.25 -9.39
C SER A 410 -49.18 -2.39 -10.34
N ARG A 411 -48.22 -3.22 -10.75
CA ARG A 411 -48.36 -4.64 -11.14
C ARG A 411 -47.03 -5.14 -11.72
N VAL A 412 -46.62 -6.32 -11.25
CA VAL A 412 -45.41 -7.10 -11.58
C VAL A 412 -44.19 -6.80 -10.70
N ALA A 413 -44.29 -7.20 -9.44
CA ALA A 413 -43.14 -7.77 -8.74
C ALA A 413 -42.92 -9.19 -9.27
N SER A 414 -42.03 -9.35 -10.26
CA SER A 414 -41.55 -10.65 -10.72
C SER A 414 -40.05 -10.57 -10.98
N SER A 415 -39.26 -10.88 -9.94
CA SER A 415 -37.96 -11.54 -10.00
C SER A 415 -37.02 -11.21 -11.19
N ASN A 416 -36.54 -9.97 -11.32
CA ASN A 416 -35.31 -9.72 -12.09
C ASN A 416 -34.12 -10.06 -11.18
N THR A 417 -33.74 -11.34 -11.14
CA THR A 417 -32.62 -11.79 -10.30
C THR A 417 -31.32 -11.47 -11.01
N PHE A 418 -30.74 -10.32 -10.70
CA PHE A 418 -29.44 -9.91 -11.21
C PHE A 418 -28.32 -10.66 -10.47
N MET A 419 -27.47 -11.37 -11.22
CA MET A 419 -26.42 -12.25 -10.68
C MET A 419 -26.97 -13.26 -9.65
N PRO A 420 -27.91 -14.14 -10.02
CA PRO A 420 -28.64 -15.01 -9.09
C PRO A 420 -27.76 -16.01 -8.33
N SER A 421 -26.55 -16.27 -8.83
CA SER A 421 -25.62 -17.25 -8.29
C SER A 421 -24.43 -16.61 -7.56
N LEU A 422 -24.41 -15.28 -7.38
CA LEU A 422 -23.29 -14.56 -6.79
C LEU A 422 -23.11 -14.90 -5.32
N GLU A 423 -21.97 -15.48 -4.96
CA GLU A 423 -21.61 -15.89 -3.60
C GLU A 423 -20.67 -14.87 -2.94
N SER A 424 -19.75 -14.28 -3.72
CA SER A 424 -18.71 -13.36 -3.22
C SER A 424 -18.53 -12.15 -4.12
N LEU A 425 -18.48 -10.96 -3.52
CA LEU A 425 -18.26 -9.68 -4.19
C LEU A 425 -17.08 -8.94 -3.54
N GLU A 426 -16.05 -8.61 -4.33
CA GLU A 426 -14.86 -7.87 -3.89
C GLU A 426 -14.64 -6.63 -4.78
N PHE A 427 -14.48 -5.44 -4.18
CA PHE A 427 -14.34 -4.18 -4.91
C PHE A 427 -13.61 -3.08 -4.12
N HIS A 428 -13.17 -2.03 -4.83
CA HIS A 428 -12.54 -0.83 -4.25
C HIS A 428 -13.52 0.33 -4.00
N VAL A 429 -13.36 1.01 -2.87
CA VAL A 429 -14.11 2.22 -2.48
C VAL A 429 -13.14 3.39 -2.34
N ARG A 430 -13.09 4.29 -3.33
CA ARG A 430 -12.32 5.55 -3.26
C ARG A 430 -13.14 6.63 -2.57
N VAL A 431 -12.95 6.75 -1.25
CA VAL A 431 -13.73 7.63 -0.36
C VAL A 431 -13.78 9.07 -0.91
N ARG A 432 -12.64 9.62 -1.33
CA ARG A 432 -12.56 10.99 -1.83
C ARG A 432 -13.31 11.22 -3.15
N SER A 433 -13.32 10.23 -4.04
CA SER A 433 -14.03 10.36 -5.33
C SER A 433 -15.54 10.49 -5.10
N LEU A 434 -16.06 9.87 -4.06
CA LEU A 434 -17.50 9.77 -3.80
C LEU A 434 -18.10 11.05 -3.22
N LYS A 435 -17.25 11.90 -2.63
CA LYS A 435 -17.60 13.23 -2.09
C LYS A 435 -17.30 14.37 -3.07
N ASP A 436 -16.66 14.10 -4.20
CA ASP A 436 -16.41 15.12 -5.23
C ASP A 436 -17.76 15.67 -5.76
N GLU A 437 -17.90 17.00 -5.77
CA GLU A 437 -19.14 17.69 -6.17
C GLU A 437 -19.59 17.29 -7.58
N ASN A 438 -18.66 16.87 -8.44
CA ASN A 438 -18.99 16.45 -9.81
C ASN A 438 -19.72 15.10 -9.88
N LEU A 439 -19.60 14.26 -8.84
CA LEU A 439 -20.16 12.91 -8.84
C LEU A 439 -21.52 12.85 -8.12
N HIS A 440 -21.77 13.64 -7.07
CA HIS A 440 -23.05 13.68 -6.32
C HIS A 440 -23.64 12.30 -5.93
N LEU A 441 -22.80 11.27 -5.81
CA LEU A 441 -23.26 9.88 -5.65
C LEU A 441 -23.71 9.57 -4.21
N GLY A 442 -23.07 10.17 -3.19
CA GLY A 442 -23.45 10.00 -1.77
C GLY A 442 -23.25 8.57 -1.24
N PHE A 443 -22.81 8.40 0.01
CA PHE A 443 -22.54 7.07 0.59
C PHE A 443 -23.77 6.17 0.71
N ASP A 444 -24.96 6.78 0.80
CA ASP A 444 -26.26 6.13 0.91
C ASP A 444 -26.72 5.41 -0.36
N LYS A 445 -26.25 5.83 -1.53
CA LYS A 445 -26.62 5.23 -2.82
C LYS A 445 -25.52 4.37 -3.43
N LEU A 446 -24.38 4.30 -2.75
CA LEU A 446 -23.06 4.02 -3.31
C LEU A 446 -22.85 2.61 -3.85
N LEU A 447 -23.64 1.66 -3.38
CA LEU A 447 -23.20 0.29 -3.44
C LEU A 447 -24.07 -0.60 -4.31
N GLY A 448 -25.38 -0.31 -4.41
CA GLY A 448 -26.34 -1.07 -5.22
C GLY A 448 -26.43 -2.58 -4.90
N PHE A 449 -25.49 -3.14 -4.12
CA PHE A 449 -25.35 -4.57 -3.91
C PHE A 449 -26.46 -5.12 -3.03
N GLN A 450 -27.17 -4.27 -2.28
CA GLN A 450 -28.43 -4.62 -1.61
C GLN A 450 -29.45 -5.28 -2.57
N ASN A 451 -29.30 -5.06 -3.88
CA ASN A 451 -30.15 -5.59 -4.94
C ASN A 451 -29.46 -6.62 -5.86
N ILE A 452 -28.24 -7.07 -5.54
CA ILE A 452 -27.44 -7.99 -6.37
C ILE A 452 -27.26 -9.30 -5.62
N GLY A 453 -27.37 -10.45 -6.29
CA GLY A 453 -27.14 -11.74 -5.61
C GLY A 453 -28.13 -12.01 -4.47
N THR A 454 -29.35 -11.48 -4.57
CA THR A 454 -30.38 -11.53 -3.52
C THR A 454 -30.76 -12.96 -3.08
N SER A 455 -30.42 -13.97 -3.90
CA SER A 455 -30.63 -15.39 -3.61
C SER A 455 -29.43 -16.14 -3.04
N SER A 456 -28.21 -15.60 -3.13
CA SER A 456 -26.97 -16.39 -2.93
C SER A 456 -25.81 -15.65 -2.25
N LEU A 457 -25.80 -14.31 -2.21
CA LEU A 457 -24.65 -13.54 -1.72
C LEU A 457 -24.34 -13.83 -0.25
N GLN A 458 -23.10 -14.24 0.03
CA GLN A 458 -22.64 -14.63 1.36
C GLN A 458 -21.56 -13.69 1.90
N ARG A 459 -20.68 -13.18 1.02
CA ARG A 459 -19.49 -12.41 1.40
C ARG A 459 -19.33 -11.16 0.55
N VAL A 460 -18.99 -10.07 1.21
CA VAL A 460 -18.61 -8.80 0.58
C VAL A 460 -17.27 -8.34 1.15
N ILE A 461 -16.31 -8.05 0.29
CA ILE A 461 -14.98 -7.52 0.65
C ILE A 461 -14.85 -6.14 0.00
N ALA A 462 -14.60 -5.11 0.80
CA ALA A 462 -14.41 -3.75 0.33
C ALA A 462 -13.01 -3.25 0.70
N GLU A 463 -12.20 -2.91 -0.30
CA GLU A 463 -10.94 -2.20 -0.09
C GLU A 463 -11.19 -0.69 -0.09
N VAL A 464 -11.14 -0.08 1.11
CA VAL A 464 -11.47 1.33 1.33
C VAL A 464 -10.22 2.18 1.17
N ASP A 465 -10.11 2.85 0.03
CA ASP A 465 -9.03 3.76 -0.29
C ASP A 465 -9.21 5.09 0.42
N CYS A 466 -8.30 5.32 1.37
CA CYS A 466 -8.30 6.44 2.30
C CYS A 466 -7.44 7.62 1.83
N GLU A 467 -6.83 7.54 0.65
CA GLU A 467 -5.99 8.61 0.10
C GLU A 467 -6.81 9.91 -0.01
N ASP A 468 -6.28 11.00 0.56
CA ASP A 468 -6.89 12.34 0.58
C ASP A 468 -8.29 12.42 1.23
N ALA A 469 -8.72 11.38 1.95
CA ALA A 469 -10.01 11.36 2.66
C ALA A 469 -9.86 11.77 4.13
N SER A 470 -10.92 12.37 4.68
CA SER A 470 -11.06 12.61 6.12
C SER A 470 -11.45 11.33 6.86
N ILE A 471 -11.14 11.26 8.15
CA ILE A 471 -11.52 10.10 8.98
C ILE A 471 -13.04 9.94 9.03
N CYS A 472 -13.78 11.04 9.09
CA CYS A 472 -15.24 11.05 9.09
C CYS A 472 -15.83 10.50 7.79
N GLU A 473 -15.25 10.85 6.64
CA GLU A 473 -15.70 10.32 5.34
C GLU A 473 -15.43 8.81 5.23
N VAL A 474 -14.30 8.33 5.76
CA VAL A 474 -13.97 6.90 5.79
C VAL A 474 -14.94 6.15 6.69
N ASP A 475 -15.22 6.68 7.88
CA ASP A 475 -16.18 6.08 8.82
C ASP A 475 -17.61 6.09 8.25
N GLU A 476 -18.01 7.15 7.52
CA GLU A 476 -19.28 7.24 6.80
C GLU A 476 -19.37 6.17 5.70
N ALA A 477 -18.29 5.95 4.94
CA ALA A 477 -18.20 4.89 3.93
C ALA A 477 -18.35 3.49 4.53
N GLU A 478 -17.65 3.21 5.63
CA GLU A 478 -17.73 1.93 6.34
C GLU A 478 -19.11 1.72 7.00
N ALA A 479 -19.72 2.78 7.52
CA ALA A 479 -21.08 2.73 8.06
C ALA A 479 -22.11 2.43 6.95
N ALA A 480 -21.94 3.01 5.75
CA ALA A 480 -22.79 2.73 4.60
C ALA A 480 -22.63 1.28 4.10
N LEU A 481 -21.40 0.75 4.03
CA LEU A 481 -21.13 -0.66 3.70
C LEU A 481 -21.85 -1.61 4.68
N LYS A 482 -21.75 -1.34 5.98
CA LYS A 482 -22.43 -2.10 7.03
C LYS A 482 -23.94 -2.01 6.89
N HIS A 483 -24.48 -0.81 6.66
CA HIS A 483 -25.91 -0.60 6.48
C HIS A 483 -26.44 -1.40 5.27
N ALA A 484 -25.77 -1.31 4.11
CA ALA A 484 -26.14 -2.04 2.89
C ALA A 484 -26.20 -3.56 3.12
N ALA A 485 -25.27 -4.13 3.90
CA ALA A 485 -25.33 -5.54 4.27
C ALA A 485 -26.45 -5.88 5.26
N THR A 486 -26.77 -4.98 6.20
CA THR A 486 -27.90 -5.20 7.12
C THR A 486 -29.24 -5.22 6.40
N VAL A 487 -29.42 -4.43 5.34
CA VAL A 487 -30.68 -4.39 4.57
C VAL A 487 -30.75 -5.43 3.46
N HIS A 488 -29.63 -6.06 3.08
CA HIS A 488 -29.61 -7.08 2.04
C HIS A 488 -30.34 -8.36 2.50
N PRO A 489 -31.17 -9.01 1.65
CA PRO A 489 -31.99 -10.17 2.03
C PRO A 489 -31.22 -11.37 2.61
N LYS A 490 -29.92 -11.50 2.29
CA LYS A 490 -29.03 -12.56 2.79
C LYS A 490 -28.13 -12.18 3.95
N HIS A 491 -28.12 -10.91 4.38
CA HIS A 491 -27.23 -10.41 5.43
C HIS A 491 -25.77 -10.87 5.24
N PRO A 492 -25.11 -10.55 4.12
CA PRO A 492 -23.78 -11.04 3.82
C PRO A 492 -22.74 -10.52 4.82
N THR A 493 -21.70 -11.31 5.06
CA THR A 493 -20.56 -10.87 5.89
C THR A 493 -19.74 -9.84 5.13
N VAL A 494 -19.61 -8.64 5.71
CA VAL A 494 -18.79 -7.56 5.15
C VAL A 494 -17.43 -7.51 5.84
N LEU A 495 -16.37 -7.50 5.05
CA LEU A 495 -15.01 -7.23 5.49
C LEU A 495 -14.53 -5.95 4.78
N SER A 496 -14.18 -4.92 5.56
CA SER A 496 -13.63 -3.66 5.05
C SER A 496 -12.15 -3.56 5.42
N ASN A 497 -11.29 -3.39 4.42
CA ASN A 497 -9.85 -3.22 4.59
C ASN A 497 -9.47 -1.81 4.14
N ARG A 498 -8.94 -0.98 5.06
CA ARG A 498 -8.44 0.37 4.71
C ARG A 498 -7.11 0.26 3.97
N ILE A 499 -7.01 0.84 2.77
CA ILE A 499 -5.80 0.92 1.95
C ILE A 499 -5.41 2.40 1.74
N ASN A 500 -4.13 2.67 1.44
CA ASN A 500 -3.56 4.03 1.30
C ASN A 500 -3.84 4.96 2.50
N GLY A 501 -3.24 4.68 3.67
CA GLY A 501 -3.47 5.41 4.93
C GLY A 501 -2.98 6.88 5.01
N GLU A 502 -2.68 7.54 3.89
CA GLU A 502 -2.40 8.99 3.85
C GLU A 502 -3.73 9.76 3.93
N MET A 503 -4.41 9.67 5.09
CA MET A 503 -5.60 10.47 5.39
C MET A 503 -5.23 11.94 5.62
N LEU A 504 -6.18 12.84 5.40
CA LEU A 504 -6.04 14.23 5.79
C LEU A 504 -5.73 14.31 7.29
N SER A 505 -4.69 15.07 7.65
CA SER A 505 -4.46 15.35 9.07
C SER A 505 -5.66 16.11 9.63
N ARG A 506 -6.01 15.89 10.89
CA ARG A 506 -7.07 16.64 11.58
C ARG A 506 -6.87 18.17 11.47
N TYR A 507 -5.63 18.66 11.44
CA TYR A 507 -5.31 20.08 11.19
C TYR A 507 -5.82 20.56 9.82
N HIS A 508 -5.61 19.77 8.76
CA HIS A 508 -6.09 20.07 7.41
C HIS A 508 -7.63 20.02 7.34
N GLU A 509 -8.28 19.09 8.05
CA GLU A 509 -9.74 19.04 8.16
C GLU A 509 -10.28 20.33 8.81
N ALA A 510 -9.73 20.73 9.96
CA ALA A 510 -10.11 21.98 10.63
C ALA A 510 -9.88 23.22 9.76
N CYS A 511 -8.77 23.27 9.01
CA CYS A 511 -8.52 24.35 8.06
C CYS A 511 -9.59 24.42 6.95
N MET A 512 -10.01 23.27 6.40
CA MET A 512 -11.07 23.22 5.39
C MET A 512 -12.44 23.61 5.94
N GLU A 513 -12.76 23.26 7.19
CA GLU A 513 -14.00 23.70 7.82
C GLU A 513 -14.01 25.21 8.01
N MET A 514 -12.90 25.79 8.45
CA MET A 514 -12.79 27.23 8.70
C MET A 514 -12.78 28.05 7.42
N SER A 515 -12.27 27.52 6.30
CA SER A 515 -12.36 28.19 5.01
C SER A 515 -13.80 28.28 4.47
N ARG A 516 -14.74 27.48 4.98
CA ARG A 516 -16.17 27.60 4.66
C ARG A 516 -16.86 28.78 5.34
N ALA A 517 -16.30 29.30 6.43
CA ALA A 517 -16.84 30.43 7.19
C ALA A 517 -15.75 31.43 7.62
N PRO A 518 -15.05 32.07 6.65
CA PRO A 518 -13.87 32.89 6.94
C PRO A 518 -14.17 34.13 7.78
N GLU A 519 -15.39 34.68 7.66
CA GLU A 519 -15.86 35.87 8.38
C GLU A 519 -15.78 35.70 9.90
N LEU A 520 -16.05 34.50 10.44
CA LEU A 520 -16.00 34.24 11.88
C LEU A 520 -14.59 34.36 12.48
N VAL A 521 -13.56 34.14 11.65
CA VAL A 521 -12.16 34.18 12.05
C VAL A 521 -11.61 35.60 11.86
N THR A 522 -11.85 36.21 10.71
CA THR A 522 -11.32 37.53 10.39
C THR A 522 -11.98 38.64 11.20
N GLU A 523 -13.25 38.51 11.58
CA GLU A 523 -13.95 39.50 12.42
C GLU A 523 -13.72 39.34 13.93
N ALA A 524 -12.92 38.37 14.38
CA ALA A 524 -12.69 38.15 15.81
C ALA A 524 -11.92 39.31 16.47
N TRP A 525 -11.02 39.95 15.71
CA TRP A 525 -10.17 41.05 16.17
C TRP A 525 -10.75 42.42 15.75
N LYS A 526 -11.93 42.78 16.28
CA LYS A 526 -12.72 43.97 15.83
C LYS A 526 -12.06 45.33 16.06
N LEU A 527 -11.08 45.43 16.96
CA LEU A 527 -10.41 46.69 17.30
C LEU A 527 -9.09 46.83 16.53
N ALA A 528 -8.93 47.96 15.85
CA ALA A 528 -7.70 48.24 15.10
C ALA A 528 -6.45 48.38 16.01
N ASP A 529 -6.61 48.82 17.26
CA ASP A 529 -5.53 48.96 18.23
C ASP A 529 -6.03 48.62 19.64
N ILE A 530 -5.36 47.69 20.32
CA ILE A 530 -5.67 47.23 21.67
C ILE A 530 -4.53 47.63 22.60
N VAL A 531 -4.80 48.61 23.47
CA VAL A 531 -3.80 49.20 24.35
C VAL A 531 -3.90 48.68 25.79
N GLY A 532 -5.08 48.23 26.21
CA GLY A 532 -5.35 47.68 27.53
C GLY A 532 -5.84 46.22 27.49
N SER A 533 -5.94 45.60 28.67
CA SER A 533 -6.30 44.18 28.83
C SER A 533 -7.81 43.90 28.76
N GLU A 534 -8.65 44.93 28.64
CA GLU A 534 -10.11 44.83 28.69
C GLU A 534 -10.77 44.23 27.42
N HIS A 535 -9.98 44.00 26.37
CA HIS A 535 -10.42 43.44 25.09
C HIS A 535 -9.76 42.09 24.75
N ILE A 536 -8.84 41.61 25.60
CA ILE A 536 -8.07 40.38 25.38
C ILE A 536 -8.06 39.55 26.66
N GLN A 537 -8.33 38.27 26.51
CA GLN A 537 -8.04 37.28 27.53
C GLN A 537 -6.56 36.95 27.53
N ILE A 538 -5.91 37.19 28.67
CA ILE A 538 -4.47 36.99 28.84
C ILE A 538 -4.26 35.98 29.96
N LEU A 539 -3.51 34.93 29.66
CA LEU A 539 -3.08 33.94 30.63
C LEU A 539 -1.56 33.87 30.64
N ARG A 540 -0.94 34.17 31.78
CA ARG A 540 0.50 33.97 31.98
C ARG A 540 0.74 32.55 32.49
N MET A 541 1.60 31.81 31.81
CA MET A 541 1.91 30.44 32.20
C MET A 541 2.70 30.42 33.52
N PRO A 542 2.34 29.55 34.48
CA PRO A 542 3.03 29.50 35.76
C PRO A 542 4.44 28.94 35.61
N ASP A 543 5.40 29.61 36.25
CA ASP A 543 6.79 29.22 36.26
C ASP A 543 7.41 29.54 37.64
N PRO A 544 7.33 28.60 38.60
CA PRO A 544 7.77 28.83 39.98
C PRO A 544 9.30 28.97 40.11
N GLU A 545 10.07 28.48 39.13
CA GLU A 545 11.53 28.49 39.15
C GLU A 545 12.14 29.64 38.32
N ALA A 546 11.32 30.60 37.88
CA ALA A 546 11.61 31.72 36.98
C ALA A 546 13.10 32.12 36.87
N SER A 547 13.84 31.42 36.00
CA SER A 547 15.13 31.88 35.51
C SER A 547 14.88 32.86 34.35
N PRO A 548 15.55 34.02 34.27
CA PRO A 548 15.35 35.00 33.21
C PRO A 548 15.99 34.54 31.88
N SER A 549 15.56 33.39 31.36
CA SER A 549 16.05 32.80 30.13
C SER A 549 15.06 33.00 28.99
N LYS A 550 15.52 33.70 27.95
CA LYS A 550 14.76 34.02 26.74
C LYS A 550 14.08 32.77 26.16
N VAL A 551 12.79 32.86 25.81
CA VAL A 551 12.10 31.78 25.09
C VAL A 551 12.57 31.77 23.63
N MET A 552 13.09 30.65 23.15
CA MET A 552 13.69 30.53 21.81
C MET A 552 12.78 29.82 20.81
N ARG A 553 11.99 28.85 21.28
CA ARG A 553 10.96 28.15 20.48
C ARG A 553 9.73 27.88 21.33
N LEU A 554 8.58 27.84 20.68
CA LEU A 554 7.27 27.61 21.30
C LEU A 554 6.40 26.84 20.32
N LEU A 555 5.76 25.77 20.78
CA LEU A 555 4.86 24.93 19.99
C LEU A 555 3.69 24.46 20.86
N TYR A 556 2.50 24.39 20.26
CA TYR A 556 1.43 23.56 20.80
C TYR A 556 1.66 22.11 20.37
N THR A 557 1.20 21.17 21.19
CA THR A 557 0.99 19.78 20.73
C THR A 557 -0.12 19.74 19.68
N ASP A 558 -0.10 18.74 18.81
CA ASP A 558 -1.10 18.59 17.76
C ASP A 558 -2.51 18.48 18.34
N ASN A 559 -2.67 17.85 19.51
CA ASN A 559 -3.96 17.82 20.22
C ASN A 559 -4.41 19.18 20.82
N GLY A 560 -3.56 20.21 20.85
CA GLY A 560 -3.82 21.56 21.40
C GLY A 560 -3.89 21.65 22.92
N MET A 561 -3.63 20.56 23.63
CA MET A 561 -3.83 20.43 25.08
C MET A 561 -2.56 20.69 25.89
N GLU A 562 -1.43 20.88 25.21
CA GLU A 562 -0.14 21.11 25.85
C GLU A 562 0.63 22.20 25.10
N LEU A 563 1.41 22.98 25.83
CA LEU A 563 2.26 24.04 25.30
C LEU A 563 3.70 23.77 25.70
N LEU A 564 4.60 23.67 24.72
CA LEU A 564 6.01 23.38 24.91
C LEU A 564 6.86 24.59 24.54
N ALA A 565 7.70 25.05 25.47
CA ALA A 565 8.70 26.08 25.23
C ALA A 565 10.12 25.52 25.37
N LEU A 566 11.05 25.97 24.51
CA LEU A 566 12.49 25.78 24.68
C LEU A 566 13.14 27.13 25.01
N CYS A 567 13.79 27.22 26.17
CA CYS A 567 14.47 28.41 26.65
C CYS A 567 15.96 28.46 26.21
N SER A 568 16.56 29.64 26.26
CA SER A 568 17.98 29.88 25.91
C SER A 568 18.98 29.13 26.79
N ASN A 569 18.57 28.73 28.00
CA ASN A 569 19.34 27.86 28.89
C ASN A 569 19.24 26.36 28.53
N ALA A 570 18.70 26.03 27.35
CA ALA A 570 18.52 24.67 26.85
C ALA A 570 17.48 23.81 27.60
N VAL A 571 16.68 24.41 28.48
CA VAL A 571 15.60 23.72 29.23
C VAL A 571 14.28 23.82 28.48
N HIS A 572 13.56 22.70 28.42
CA HIS A 572 12.18 22.66 27.93
C HIS A 572 11.19 22.79 29.09
N LYS A 573 10.13 23.56 28.87
CA LYS A 573 9.00 23.72 29.79
C LYS A 573 7.73 23.26 29.09
N LEU A 574 7.03 22.30 29.67
CA LEU A 574 5.78 21.75 29.14
C LEU A 574 4.65 22.11 30.10
N TRP A 575 3.65 22.82 29.61
CA TRP A 575 2.44 23.10 30.36
C TRP A 575 1.28 22.26 29.84
N LYS A 576 0.48 21.72 30.75
CA LYS A 576 -0.71 20.92 30.43
C LYS A 576 -1.95 21.51 31.07
N TRP A 577 -3.05 21.51 30.35
CA TRP A 577 -4.36 21.84 30.90
C TRP A 577 -5.01 20.55 31.43
N GLU A 578 -5.26 20.49 32.74
CA GLU A 578 -5.86 19.29 33.34
C GLU A 578 -7.33 19.14 32.94
N GLN A 579 -7.66 17.93 32.47
CA GLN A 579 -9.04 17.54 32.22
C GLN A 579 -9.72 17.22 33.56
N SER A 580 -10.75 17.97 33.91
CA SER A 580 -11.48 17.83 35.17
C SER A 580 -12.97 18.10 34.96
N ASP A 581 -13.82 17.83 35.95
CA ASP A 581 -15.26 18.15 35.86
C ASP A 581 -15.52 19.65 35.57
N LYS A 582 -14.58 20.54 35.95
CA LYS A 582 -14.63 21.99 35.69
C LYS A 582 -14.00 22.40 34.36
N ASN A 583 -13.23 21.51 33.73
CA ASN A 583 -12.64 21.68 32.41
C ASN A 583 -12.65 20.34 31.65
N PRO A 584 -13.85 19.85 31.26
CA PRO A 584 -14.01 18.50 30.72
C PRO A 584 -13.35 18.32 29.36
N ARG A 585 -12.97 19.41 28.69
CA ARG A 585 -12.25 19.41 27.42
C ARG A 585 -10.76 19.73 27.57
N GLY A 586 -10.27 19.99 28.79
CA GLY A 586 -8.88 20.38 29.07
C GLY A 586 -8.40 21.56 28.23
N GLU A 587 -9.27 22.54 27.95
CA GLU A 587 -8.95 23.71 27.14
C GLU A 587 -8.46 24.89 28.00
N LEU A 588 -8.00 25.97 27.36
CA LEU A 588 -7.69 27.24 28.03
C LEU A 588 -8.87 27.72 28.88
N SER A 589 -8.70 27.74 30.20
CA SER A 589 -9.69 28.27 31.14
C SER A 589 -9.03 29.11 32.23
N LYS A 590 -9.64 30.25 32.58
CA LYS A 590 -9.25 31.03 33.75
C LYS A 590 -9.55 30.32 35.07
N SER A 591 -10.53 29.40 35.07
CA SER A 591 -10.96 28.67 36.27
C SER A 591 -10.09 27.45 36.58
N VAL A 592 -9.40 26.89 35.57
CA VAL A 592 -8.47 25.77 35.69
C VAL A 592 -7.14 26.19 35.06
N PRO A 593 -6.20 26.74 35.84
CA PRO A 593 -4.92 27.18 35.29
C PRO A 593 -4.09 25.99 34.80
N PRO A 594 -3.26 26.16 33.75
CA PRO A 594 -2.36 25.13 33.27
C PRO A 594 -1.31 24.82 34.33
N VAL A 595 -0.89 23.56 34.40
CA VAL A 595 0.15 23.11 35.32
C VAL A 595 1.45 22.96 34.55
N LEU A 596 2.55 23.48 35.10
CA LEU A 596 3.89 23.15 34.62
C LEU A 596 4.14 21.67 34.91
N TRP A 597 4.06 20.85 33.86
CA TRP A 597 4.07 19.41 33.99
C TRP A 597 5.49 18.86 33.92
N GLN A 598 5.78 17.95 34.84
CA GLN A 598 7.00 17.17 34.87
C GLN A 598 6.65 15.71 35.19
N PRO A 599 7.39 14.73 34.65
CA PRO A 599 7.21 13.34 35.02
C PRO A 599 7.50 13.12 36.52
N GLU A 600 6.82 12.15 37.14
CA GLU A 600 6.95 11.82 38.57
C GLU A 600 8.39 11.52 39.02
N ASN A 601 9.24 11.14 38.07
CA ASN A 601 10.66 10.86 38.31
C ASN A 601 11.52 12.15 38.48
N GLY A 602 10.94 13.34 38.32
CA GLY A 602 11.61 14.64 38.46
C GLY A 602 12.64 14.95 37.38
N ILE A 603 12.66 14.18 36.28
CA ILE A 603 13.61 14.42 35.18
C ILE A 603 13.19 15.69 34.43
N LEU A 604 14.12 16.64 34.30
CA LEU A 604 13.97 17.80 33.44
C LEU A 604 14.36 17.45 31.99
N MET A 605 13.60 17.97 31.03
CA MET A 605 13.92 17.83 29.61
C MET A 605 14.91 18.93 29.21
N THR A 606 16.20 18.60 29.14
CA THR A 606 17.28 19.57 28.87
C THR A 606 18.16 19.10 27.72
N ASN A 607 18.47 20.00 26.78
CA ASN A 607 19.40 19.74 25.70
C ASN A 607 20.86 19.82 26.16
N ASN A 608 21.71 19.07 25.47
CA ASN A 608 23.15 19.25 25.59
C ASN A 608 23.60 20.55 24.94
N THR A 609 24.45 21.31 25.62
CA THR A 609 25.13 22.51 25.12
C THR A 609 26.62 22.21 24.90
N THR A 610 27.31 22.94 24.02
CA THR A 610 28.75 22.75 23.82
C THR A 610 29.54 23.40 24.96
N ASN A 611 30.47 22.65 25.56
CA ASN A 611 31.38 23.15 26.60
C ASN A 611 32.33 24.22 26.02
N GLY A 612 31.88 25.47 25.91
CA GLY A 612 32.72 26.59 25.45
C GLY A 612 31.96 27.83 24.94
N ASN A 613 30.71 27.70 24.50
CA ASN A 613 29.89 28.83 24.03
C ASN A 613 28.83 29.19 25.07
N ASN A 614 28.49 30.48 25.21
CA ASN A 614 27.36 30.91 26.05
C ASN A 614 26.09 30.24 25.50
N PRO A 615 25.35 29.42 26.28
CA PRO A 615 24.14 28.76 25.80
C PRO A 615 23.08 29.74 25.28
N GLU A 616 23.12 30.99 25.75
CA GLU A 616 22.26 32.07 25.28
C GLU A 616 22.50 32.49 23.82
N GLU A 617 23.68 32.19 23.26
CA GLU A 617 24.05 32.48 21.86
C GLU A 617 23.82 31.27 20.93
N ALA A 618 23.49 30.10 21.49
CA ALA A 618 23.27 28.90 20.70
C ALA A 618 21.93 28.93 19.95
N THR A 619 21.95 28.51 18.68
CA THR A 619 20.69 28.35 17.93
C THR A 619 19.92 27.15 18.49
N ALA A 620 18.65 27.39 18.83
CA ALA A 620 17.74 26.40 19.38
C ALA A 620 16.69 25.99 18.34
N CYS A 621 16.43 24.69 18.21
CA CYS A 621 15.41 24.16 17.31
C CYS A 621 14.70 22.96 17.95
N ILE A 622 13.40 22.84 17.66
CA ILE A 622 12.53 21.77 18.13
C ILE A 622 11.58 21.34 17.02
N ALA A 623 11.20 20.07 17.02
CA ALA A 623 10.14 19.51 16.19
C ALA A 623 9.43 18.37 16.95
N LEU A 624 8.10 18.36 16.94
CA LEU A 624 7.29 17.28 17.50
C LEU A 624 6.92 16.24 16.43
N SER A 625 6.71 14.99 16.85
CA SER A 625 6.04 13.98 16.03
C SER A 625 4.53 14.24 15.96
N LYS A 626 3.88 13.76 14.89
CA LYS A 626 2.45 13.99 14.60
C LYS A 626 1.49 13.39 15.65
N ASP A 627 1.98 12.47 16.46
CA ASP A 627 1.25 11.80 17.54
C ASP A 627 1.61 12.36 18.93
N ASP A 628 2.36 13.46 19.00
CA ASP A 628 2.83 14.12 20.23
C ASP A 628 3.71 13.23 21.15
N SER A 629 4.16 12.07 20.68
CA SER A 629 4.86 11.09 21.53
C SER A 629 6.37 11.35 21.63
N TYR A 630 6.97 11.97 20.61
CA TYR A 630 8.39 12.23 20.52
C TYR A 630 8.69 13.70 20.19
N LEU A 631 9.82 14.17 20.74
CA LEU A 631 10.37 15.50 20.47
C LEU A 631 11.81 15.39 20.00
N VAL A 632 12.14 15.98 18.85
CA VAL A 632 13.52 16.15 18.41
C VAL A 632 13.94 17.58 18.75
N SER A 633 15.06 17.74 19.46
CA SER A 633 15.49 19.05 19.94
C SER A 633 17.00 19.22 19.97
N ALA A 634 17.47 20.46 19.76
CA ALA A 634 18.88 20.84 19.86
C ALA A 634 19.07 22.30 20.31
N SER A 635 20.18 22.56 21.00
CA SER A 635 20.60 23.89 21.49
C SER A 635 22.12 24.06 21.30
N GLY A 636 22.57 24.09 20.04
CA GLY A 636 23.99 24.17 19.66
C GLY A 636 24.85 22.91 19.90
N GLY A 637 24.41 21.99 20.78
CA GLY A 637 25.05 20.70 21.01
C GLY A 637 24.50 19.56 20.15
N LYS A 638 24.40 18.36 20.72
CA LYS A 638 23.90 17.17 20.01
C LYS A 638 22.37 17.24 19.84
N VAL A 639 21.87 16.84 18.67
CA VAL A 639 20.42 16.68 18.44
C VAL A 639 19.95 15.46 19.24
N SER A 640 18.92 15.64 20.07
CA SER A 640 18.41 14.62 20.97
C SER A 640 16.94 14.32 20.65
N LEU A 641 16.58 13.03 20.66
CA LEU A 641 15.20 12.56 20.56
C LEU A 641 14.71 12.24 21.97
N PHE A 642 13.67 12.94 22.42
CA PHE A 642 13.05 12.78 23.72
C PHE A 642 11.71 12.06 23.61
N ASN A 643 11.39 11.28 24.64
CA ASN A 643 10.04 10.77 24.87
C ASN A 643 9.22 11.80 25.67
N MET A 644 8.11 12.28 25.12
CA MET A 644 7.31 13.35 25.73
C MET A 644 6.62 12.94 27.04
N LYS A 645 6.41 11.64 27.26
CA LYS A 645 5.79 11.10 28.49
C LYS A 645 6.78 10.91 29.65
N THR A 646 8.06 10.73 29.37
CA THR A 646 9.07 10.40 30.41
C THR A 646 10.21 11.39 30.50
N PHE A 647 10.32 12.30 29.53
CA PHE A 647 11.42 13.24 29.31
C PHE A 647 12.79 12.58 29.14
N LYS A 648 12.84 11.25 28.98
CA LYS A 648 14.08 10.52 28.73
C LYS A 648 14.54 10.73 27.31
N VAL A 649 15.85 10.94 27.15
CA VAL A 649 16.52 10.90 25.86
C VAL A 649 16.52 9.45 25.38
N MET A 650 15.87 9.21 24.24
CA MET A 650 15.81 7.91 23.59
C MET A 650 17.01 7.68 22.68
N ALA A 651 17.42 8.73 21.96
CA ALA A 651 18.56 8.70 21.07
C ALA A 651 19.24 10.07 21.01
N THR A 652 20.52 10.07 20.65
CA THR A 652 21.28 11.29 20.42
C THR A 652 22.10 11.14 19.15
N PHE A 653 21.99 12.10 18.25
CA PHE A 653 22.73 12.12 16.99
C PHE A 653 24.05 12.88 17.21
N THR A 654 25.19 12.25 16.90
CA THR A 654 26.52 12.82 17.17
C THR A 654 26.85 13.99 16.26
N SER A 655 27.34 15.10 16.83
CA SER A 655 27.97 16.22 16.10
C SER A 655 29.50 16.16 16.22
N PRO A 656 30.23 16.43 15.12
CA PRO A 656 31.11 17.61 15.07
C PRO A 656 30.70 18.57 13.92
N PRO A 657 31.17 19.84 13.92
CA PRO A 657 30.55 20.98 13.23
C PRO A 657 30.20 20.76 11.75
N PRO A 658 29.06 21.31 11.28
CA PRO A 658 28.29 22.41 11.89
C PRO A 658 27.10 22.03 12.79
N ALA A 659 26.72 22.93 13.71
CA ALA A 659 25.59 22.75 14.63
C ALA A 659 24.23 22.84 13.91
N ALA A 660 23.21 22.19 14.49
CA ALA A 660 21.84 22.20 13.95
C ALA A 660 21.15 23.54 14.25
N THR A 661 20.50 24.12 13.24
CA THR A 661 19.81 25.41 13.32
C THR A 661 18.30 25.29 13.08
N PHE A 662 17.86 24.22 12.41
CA PHE A 662 16.45 23.94 12.16
C PHE A 662 16.20 22.43 12.17
N LEU A 663 15.02 22.03 12.65
CA LEU A 663 14.56 20.64 12.67
C LEU A 663 13.16 20.57 12.06
N ALA A 664 12.91 19.56 11.24
CA ALA A 664 11.56 19.23 10.82
C ALA A 664 11.37 17.71 10.81
N PHE A 665 10.12 17.30 11.10
CA PHE A 665 9.71 15.91 11.21
C PHE A 665 8.63 15.63 10.16
N ASP A 666 8.85 14.64 9.30
CA ASP A 666 7.87 14.18 8.31
C ASP A 666 7.63 12.67 8.50
N GLN A 667 6.36 12.24 8.54
CA GLN A 667 5.99 10.84 8.73
C GLN A 667 5.27 10.29 7.51
N LYS A 668 5.78 9.20 6.94
CA LYS A 668 5.17 8.53 5.79
C LYS A 668 5.19 7.00 5.91
N ARG A 669 4.00 6.38 5.90
CA ARG A 669 3.69 4.93 5.72
C ARG A 669 4.33 3.93 6.69
N ASN A 670 5.58 4.13 7.15
CA ASN A 670 6.36 3.45 8.19
C ASN A 670 7.76 4.12 8.37
N LEU A 671 7.94 5.38 7.93
CA LEU A 671 9.23 6.08 7.84
C LEU A 671 9.09 7.47 8.48
N SER A 672 9.86 7.74 9.53
CA SER A 672 10.05 9.08 10.09
C SER A 672 11.31 9.71 9.49
N ILE A 673 11.16 10.87 8.87
CA ILE A 673 12.25 11.63 8.25
C ILE A 673 12.55 12.84 9.13
N ILE A 674 13.80 12.96 9.56
CA ILE A 674 14.29 14.14 10.29
C ILE A 674 15.16 14.97 9.35
N PHE A 675 14.75 16.21 9.13
CA PHE A 675 15.52 17.20 8.39
C PHE A 675 16.29 18.07 9.37
N ILE A 676 17.60 18.21 9.16
CA ILE A 676 18.51 18.97 10.01
C ILE A 676 19.18 20.04 9.15
N GLY A 677 18.75 21.29 9.32
CA GLY A 677 19.46 22.45 8.78
C GLY A 677 20.67 22.79 9.66
N THR A 678 21.77 23.25 9.07
CA THR A 678 23.01 23.51 9.80
C THR A 678 23.54 24.93 9.65
N GLU A 679 24.45 25.33 10.54
CA GLU A 679 25.10 26.65 10.54
C GLU A 679 25.90 26.97 9.26
N LYS A 680 26.39 25.96 8.53
CA LYS A 680 27.11 26.16 7.26
C LYS A 680 26.20 26.26 6.04
N GLY A 681 24.88 26.14 6.22
CA GLY A 681 23.93 26.13 5.10
C GLY A 681 23.70 24.77 4.46
N ASP A 682 24.18 23.69 5.11
CA ASP A 682 23.96 22.31 4.68
C ASP A 682 22.66 21.76 5.29
N LEU A 683 21.84 21.07 4.49
CA LEU A 683 20.65 20.33 4.92
C LEU A 683 20.98 18.82 4.95
N SER A 684 20.93 18.21 6.13
CA SER A 684 21.07 16.75 6.31
C SER A 684 19.70 16.09 6.47
N ILE A 685 19.48 14.96 5.78
CA ILE A 685 18.25 14.17 5.88
C ILE A 685 18.57 12.82 6.54
N ILE A 686 17.80 12.46 7.56
CA ILE A 686 17.92 11.18 8.28
C ILE A 686 16.60 10.41 8.15
N PHE A 687 16.68 9.14 7.78
CA PHE A 687 15.54 8.23 7.65
C PHE A 687 15.48 7.26 8.84
N ILE A 688 14.29 7.04 9.41
CA ILE A 688 14.02 6.13 10.53
C ILE A 688 12.84 5.23 10.15
N GLU A 689 13.03 3.91 10.05
CA GLU A 689 11.97 2.93 9.75
C GLU A 689 11.29 2.41 11.04
N GLU A 690 9.95 2.34 11.06
CA GLU A 690 9.13 2.01 12.25
C GLU A 690 9.09 0.51 12.60
N SER A 691 9.42 -0.40 11.68
CA SER A 691 9.32 -1.86 11.92
C SER A 691 10.49 -2.47 12.69
N SER A 692 11.50 -1.69 13.05
CA SER A 692 12.52 -2.10 14.02
C SER A 692 13.06 -0.89 14.77
N ILE A 693 12.62 -0.69 16.03
CA ILE A 693 13.40 0.10 16.98
C ILE A 693 14.60 -0.77 17.42
N GLN A 694 15.51 -1.06 16.48
CA GLN A 694 16.86 -1.48 16.80
C GLN A 694 17.78 -0.29 16.61
N LEU A 695 18.09 0.36 17.73
CA LEU A 695 19.09 1.40 17.84
C LEU A 695 20.44 0.80 17.43
N TYR A 696 20.92 1.11 16.22
CA TYR A 696 22.30 0.81 15.84
C TYR A 696 23.26 1.69 16.64
N HIS A 697 24.18 1.03 17.34
CA HIS A 697 25.22 1.61 18.16
C HIS A 697 26.22 2.36 17.28
N ILE A 698 26.17 3.71 17.28
CA ILE A 698 27.15 4.56 16.57
C ILE A 698 28.45 4.58 17.40
N GLN A 699 29.33 3.62 17.15
CA GLN A 699 30.76 3.81 17.39
C GLN A 699 31.55 3.22 16.22
N ASN A 700 32.26 4.12 15.54
CA ASN A 700 33.26 3.93 14.50
C ASN A 700 32.78 3.68 13.07
N LEU A 701 33.54 4.28 12.13
CA LEU A 701 33.50 4.20 10.66
C LEU A 701 32.58 5.25 10.00
N GLN A 702 33.12 6.24 9.27
CA GLN A 702 33.50 6.13 7.85
C GLN A 702 32.43 5.40 7.02
N LEU A 703 31.63 6.21 6.29
CA LEU A 703 30.64 5.87 5.25
C LEU A 703 29.46 4.98 5.69
N LEU A 704 28.26 5.56 5.78
CA LEU A 704 26.98 4.84 5.92
C LEU A 704 25.91 5.47 5.00
N GLU A 705 25.30 4.63 4.18
CA GLU A 705 24.56 4.91 2.94
C GLU A 705 23.21 5.65 3.04
N ASN A 706 22.79 6.15 4.20
CA ASN A 706 21.43 6.74 4.37
C ASN A 706 21.41 8.21 4.81
N LYS A 707 22.48 8.97 4.56
CA LYS A 707 22.55 10.41 4.83
C LYS A 707 22.75 11.21 3.54
N ILE A 708 21.72 11.93 3.12
CA ILE A 708 21.82 12.90 2.03
C ILE A 708 22.17 14.26 2.62
N VAL A 709 23.24 14.90 2.14
CA VAL A 709 23.65 16.25 2.52
C VAL A 709 23.52 17.16 1.30
N LEU A 710 22.62 18.13 1.37
CA LEU A 710 22.44 19.14 0.34
C LEU A 710 23.15 20.42 0.77
N LYS A 711 24.06 20.94 -0.06
CA LYS A 711 24.71 22.24 0.17
C LYS A 711 23.87 23.32 -0.49
N VAL A 712 23.13 24.08 0.29
CA VAL A 712 22.04 24.91 -0.24
C VAL A 712 22.28 26.39 -0.10
N HIS A 713 22.56 26.84 1.12
CA HIS A 713 22.63 28.26 1.46
C HIS A 713 24.07 28.66 1.76
N ARG A 714 24.41 29.93 1.59
CA ARG A 714 25.76 30.45 1.90
C ARG A 714 25.98 30.67 3.39
N THR A 715 24.88 30.69 4.14
CA THR A 715 24.81 30.93 5.58
C THR A 715 23.87 29.92 6.22
N LYS A 716 23.67 30.00 7.54
CA LYS A 716 22.84 29.06 8.30
C LYS A 716 21.42 28.92 7.72
N ILE A 717 20.89 27.69 7.74
CA ILE A 717 19.48 27.44 7.42
C ILE A 717 18.60 27.94 8.56
N THR A 718 17.53 28.66 8.22
CA THR A 718 16.64 29.31 9.19
C THR A 718 15.20 28.86 9.09
N GLY A 719 14.80 28.15 8.03
CA GLY A 719 13.45 27.62 7.90
C GLY A 719 13.34 26.47 6.91
N LEU A 720 12.36 25.60 7.14
CA LEU A 720 11.93 24.53 6.24
C LEU A 720 10.41 24.43 6.24
N ALA A 721 9.80 24.19 5.08
CA ALA A 721 8.37 23.97 4.91
C ALA A 721 8.10 22.89 3.85
N PHE A 722 7.05 22.10 4.01
CA PHE A 722 6.71 20.96 3.14
C PHE A 722 5.38 21.18 2.40
N SER A 723 5.33 20.72 1.15
CA SER A 723 4.12 20.64 0.34
C SER A 723 4.01 19.23 -0.24
N HIS A 724 3.13 18.41 0.33
CA HIS A 724 2.94 17.01 -0.04
C HIS A 724 2.18 16.87 -1.37
N SER A 725 1.21 17.75 -1.62
CA SER A 725 0.43 17.85 -2.86
C SER A 725 1.30 18.15 -4.07
N LYS A 726 2.26 19.08 -3.94
CA LYS A 726 3.23 19.40 -5.00
C LYS A 726 4.47 18.51 -4.98
N LYS A 727 4.62 17.67 -3.94
CA LYS A 727 5.78 16.80 -3.72
C LYS A 727 7.09 17.59 -3.68
N VAL A 728 7.08 18.74 -3.01
CA VAL A 728 8.25 19.61 -2.84
C VAL A 728 8.44 20.04 -1.38
N PHE A 729 9.66 20.46 -1.04
CA PHE A 729 9.92 21.20 0.20
C PHE A 729 10.72 22.47 -0.08
N VAL A 730 10.55 23.49 0.75
CA VAL A 730 11.21 24.78 0.65
C VAL A 730 12.14 24.96 1.84
N SER A 731 13.33 25.45 1.56
CA SER A 731 14.34 25.82 2.56
C SER A 731 14.68 27.30 2.47
N SER A 732 14.89 27.94 3.60
CA SER A 732 15.33 29.33 3.70
C SER A 732 16.63 29.46 4.49
N GLY A 733 17.49 30.37 4.06
CA GLY A 733 18.76 30.70 4.71
C GLY A 733 18.78 32.11 5.32
N ALA A 734 19.74 32.34 6.21
CA ALA A 734 20.02 33.67 6.77
C ALA A 734 20.62 34.65 5.75
N ASP A 735 20.90 34.18 4.53
CA ASP A 735 21.29 34.96 3.35
C ASP A 735 20.07 35.44 2.56
N ALA A 736 18.87 35.31 3.13
CA ALA A 736 17.60 35.64 2.54
C ALA A 736 17.35 34.93 1.19
N GLN A 737 17.94 33.75 1.01
CA GLN A 737 17.69 32.87 -0.14
C GLN A 737 16.62 31.84 0.21
N LEU A 738 15.71 31.62 -0.74
CA LEU A 738 14.70 30.56 -0.73
C LEU A 738 15.06 29.54 -1.80
N CYS A 739 15.00 28.25 -1.47
CA CYS A 739 15.29 27.15 -2.40
C CYS A 739 14.20 26.08 -2.30
N VAL A 740 13.63 25.68 -3.45
CA VAL A 740 12.60 24.64 -3.60
C VAL A 740 13.22 23.35 -4.09
N TRP A 741 12.79 22.22 -3.55
CA TRP A 741 13.37 20.90 -3.78
C TRP A 741 12.28 19.86 -4.06
N GLY A 742 12.56 18.90 -4.94
CA GLY A 742 11.70 17.73 -5.13
C GLY A 742 11.82 16.75 -3.96
N LEU A 743 10.68 16.31 -3.39
CA LEU A 743 10.65 15.34 -2.29
C LEU A 743 11.08 13.92 -2.72
N LYS A 744 10.91 13.57 -4.01
CA LYS A 744 11.22 12.23 -4.53
C LYS A 744 12.67 12.03 -4.95
N ASP A 745 13.28 13.06 -5.54
CA ASP A 745 14.61 12.97 -6.15
C ASP A 745 15.65 13.86 -5.45
N GLY A 746 15.23 14.69 -4.48
CA GLY A 746 16.10 15.59 -3.73
C GLY A 746 16.76 16.66 -4.59
N LYS A 747 16.24 16.93 -5.79
CA LYS A 747 16.83 17.91 -6.72
C LYS A 747 16.24 19.29 -6.49
N MET A 748 17.09 20.31 -6.62
CA MET A 748 16.66 21.71 -6.57
C MET A 748 15.81 22.03 -7.80
N VAL A 749 14.57 22.47 -7.57
CA VAL A 749 13.62 22.88 -8.61
C VAL A 749 13.86 24.34 -8.99
N THR A 750 13.94 25.23 -8.01
CA THR A 750 14.16 26.66 -8.20
C THR A 750 14.76 27.31 -6.95
N SER A 751 15.36 28.48 -7.10
CA SER A 751 15.82 29.30 -5.96
C SER A 751 15.65 30.79 -6.24
N ARG A 752 15.46 31.59 -5.19
CA ARG A 752 15.26 33.04 -5.29
C ARG A 752 15.71 33.77 -4.05
N TYR A 753 16.32 34.94 -4.22
CA TYR A 753 16.61 35.87 -3.12
C TYR A 753 15.40 36.78 -2.85
N ILE A 754 15.12 37.02 -1.57
CA ILE A 754 14.11 37.97 -1.14
C ILE A 754 14.53 39.38 -1.55
N ARG A 755 13.59 40.13 -2.13
CA ARG A 755 13.86 41.51 -2.56
C ARG A 755 13.81 42.44 -1.34
N PRO A 756 14.81 43.31 -1.13
CA PRO A 756 14.77 44.30 -0.08
C PRO A 756 13.62 45.30 -0.31
N PRO A 757 13.03 45.86 0.77
CA PRO A 757 12.07 46.95 0.62
C PRO A 757 12.75 48.18 -0.01
N SER A 758 11.98 49.03 -0.67
CA SER A 758 12.48 50.15 -1.48
C SER A 758 13.29 51.20 -0.72
N ASN A 759 13.28 51.18 0.62
CA ASN A 759 14.07 52.03 1.50
C ASN A 759 15.46 51.44 1.88
N LEU A 760 15.76 50.20 1.51
CA LEU A 760 16.99 49.49 1.83
C LEU A 760 17.77 49.15 0.56
N SER A 761 19.04 49.54 0.51
CA SER A 761 19.96 49.23 -0.59
C SER A 761 20.97 48.18 -0.14
N GLY A 762 20.88 46.96 -0.69
CA GLY A 762 21.82 45.86 -0.41
C GLY A 762 21.13 44.49 -0.37
N ALA A 763 21.93 43.42 -0.30
CA ALA A 763 21.40 42.08 -0.03
C ALA A 763 20.92 41.99 1.42
N LEU A 764 19.73 41.43 1.64
CA LEU A 764 19.22 41.16 2.99
C LEU A 764 20.05 40.05 3.64
N VAL A 765 20.33 40.20 4.93
CA VAL A 765 20.97 39.19 5.77
C VAL A 765 20.24 39.18 7.10
N GLY A 766 19.81 38.01 7.55
CA GLY A 766 18.98 37.86 8.74
C GLY A 766 18.14 36.59 8.68
N ASP A 767 17.65 36.16 9.83
CA ASP A 767 16.87 34.92 9.92
C ASP A 767 15.59 35.02 9.09
N THR A 768 15.41 34.05 8.20
CA THR A 768 14.26 33.95 7.31
C THR A 768 13.47 32.70 7.63
N MET A 769 12.24 32.84 8.14
CA MET A 769 11.33 31.73 8.41
C MET A 769 10.40 31.51 7.23
N VAL A 770 10.01 30.26 7.00
CA VAL A 770 9.06 29.88 5.95
C VAL A 770 8.00 28.95 6.49
N GLN A 771 6.75 29.13 6.04
CA GLN A 771 5.62 28.27 6.39
C GLN A 771 4.67 28.18 5.20
N PHE A 772 4.26 26.97 4.82
CA PHE A 772 3.21 26.80 3.81
C PHE A 772 1.84 27.13 4.41
N HIS A 773 1.00 27.71 3.55
CA HIS A 773 -0.43 27.85 3.74
C HIS A 773 -1.10 26.46 3.66
N TYR A 774 -2.32 26.30 4.18
CA TYR A 774 -3.00 24.99 4.21
C TYR A 774 -3.31 24.41 2.82
N ASP A 775 -3.33 25.26 1.78
CA ASP A 775 -3.48 24.83 0.38
C ASP A 775 -2.18 24.25 -0.21
N GLU A 776 -1.08 24.31 0.55
CA GLU A 776 0.27 23.91 0.18
C GLU A 776 0.79 24.52 -1.13
N ILE A 777 0.23 25.66 -1.52
CA ILE A 777 0.57 26.44 -2.71
C ILE A 777 1.20 27.77 -2.31
N HIS A 778 0.61 28.46 -1.34
CA HIS A 778 1.11 29.74 -0.85
C HIS A 778 2.11 29.56 0.29
N LEU A 779 3.16 30.37 0.31
CA LEU A 779 4.27 30.30 1.25
C LEU A 779 4.44 31.63 1.95
N LEU A 780 4.21 31.67 3.27
CA LEU A 780 4.58 32.80 4.10
C LEU A 780 6.09 32.81 4.32
N VAL A 781 6.71 33.94 4.02
CA VAL A 781 8.12 34.22 4.23
C VAL A 781 8.24 35.38 5.21
N VAL A 782 8.92 35.13 6.32
CA VAL A 782 9.08 36.08 7.42
C VAL A 782 10.55 36.42 7.56
N HIS A 783 10.88 37.69 7.38
CA HIS A 783 12.20 38.24 7.62
C HIS A 783 12.07 39.45 8.56
N GLU A 784 13.12 39.80 9.31
CA GLU A 784 13.05 40.91 10.29
C GLU A 784 12.66 42.27 9.65
N SER A 785 12.89 42.42 8.34
CA SER A 785 12.54 43.61 7.57
C SER A 785 11.19 43.54 6.84
N GLN A 786 10.58 42.37 6.68
CA GLN A 786 9.32 42.22 5.92
C GLN A 786 8.59 40.89 6.16
N LEU A 787 7.27 40.93 5.98
CA LEU A 787 6.42 39.78 5.71
C LEU A 787 6.18 39.70 4.19
N SER A 788 6.16 38.50 3.62
CA SER A 788 5.87 38.31 2.19
C SER A 788 5.17 36.99 1.94
N ILE A 789 4.23 36.96 0.99
CA ILE A 789 3.60 35.74 0.51
C ILE A 789 4.17 35.43 -0.87
N TYR A 790 4.63 34.21 -1.03
CA TYR A 790 5.13 33.65 -2.27
C TYR A 790 4.23 32.50 -2.73
N ASP A 791 4.25 32.17 -4.02
CA ASP A 791 3.75 30.87 -4.47
C ASP A 791 4.85 29.78 -4.37
N TRP A 792 4.50 28.53 -4.65
CA TRP A 792 5.43 27.40 -4.65
C TRP A 792 6.55 27.52 -5.72
N GLN A 793 6.40 28.40 -6.72
CA GLN A 793 7.42 28.72 -7.73
C GLN A 793 8.35 29.86 -7.29
N LEU A 794 8.18 30.35 -6.06
CA LEU A 794 8.84 31.50 -5.46
C LEU A 794 8.54 32.82 -6.19
N GLU A 795 7.36 32.99 -6.77
CA GLU A 795 6.88 34.31 -7.19
C GLU A 795 6.28 35.05 -6.00
N CYS A 796 6.74 36.28 -5.75
CA CYS A 796 6.23 37.11 -4.65
C CYS A 796 4.89 37.69 -5.06
N LEU A 797 3.83 37.33 -4.34
CA LEU A 797 2.46 37.77 -4.59
C LEU A 797 2.16 39.07 -3.85
N CYS A 798 2.53 39.15 -2.57
CA CYS A 798 2.38 40.37 -1.77
C CYS A 798 3.50 40.49 -0.73
N SER A 799 3.76 41.72 -0.27
CA SER A 799 4.75 41.99 0.77
C SER A 799 4.37 43.20 1.64
N TRP A 800 4.76 43.13 2.90
CA TRP A 800 4.54 44.17 3.90
C TRP A 800 5.84 44.43 4.67
N PHE A 801 6.18 45.71 4.89
CA PHE A 801 7.35 46.12 5.66
C PHE A 801 6.95 46.97 6.88
N PRO A 802 7.72 46.90 7.99
CA PRO A 802 7.50 47.73 9.18
C PRO A 802 7.37 49.22 8.87
N ARG A 803 6.26 49.81 9.30
CA ARG A 803 5.90 51.22 9.05
C ARG A 803 4.84 51.69 10.05
N ASP A 804 4.64 53.01 10.10
CA ASP A 804 3.56 53.68 10.85
C ASP A 804 3.48 53.28 12.34
N VAL A 805 2.50 52.45 12.71
CA VAL A 805 2.27 52.03 14.10
C VAL A 805 3.13 50.81 14.46
N LEU A 806 3.66 50.06 13.50
CA LEU A 806 4.53 48.89 13.71
C LEU A 806 5.88 49.11 13.03
N ARG A 807 6.72 49.98 13.62
CA ARG A 807 8.01 50.40 13.03
C ARG A 807 9.19 49.52 13.42
N ALA A 808 9.06 48.76 14.50
CA ALA A 808 10.15 47.91 14.97
C ALA A 808 10.38 46.73 14.01
N PRO A 809 11.57 46.11 14.02
CA PRO A 809 11.81 44.88 13.27
C PRO A 809 10.90 43.75 13.75
N ILE A 810 10.51 42.88 12.81
CA ILE A 810 9.72 41.68 13.10
C ILE A 810 10.62 40.69 13.85
N SER A 811 10.10 40.08 14.91
CA SER A 811 10.82 39.05 15.67
C SER A 811 10.41 37.63 15.27
N SER A 812 9.12 37.41 15.01
CA SER A 812 8.56 36.11 14.61
C SER A 812 7.17 36.33 14.01
N ALA A 813 6.76 35.49 13.06
CA ALA A 813 5.38 35.47 12.58
C ALA A 813 4.96 34.07 12.13
N VAL A 814 3.66 33.79 12.19
CA VAL A 814 3.07 32.47 11.89
C VAL A 814 1.65 32.63 11.34
N TYR A 815 1.21 31.71 10.48
CA TYR A 815 -0.19 31.61 10.07
C TYR A 815 -1.09 31.19 11.23
N SER A 816 -2.31 31.74 11.27
CA SER A 816 -3.41 31.21 12.06
C SER A 816 -3.82 29.82 11.58
N LEU A 817 -4.59 29.10 12.40
CA LEU A 817 -5.37 27.95 11.91
C LEU A 817 -6.27 28.40 10.74
N GLY A 818 -6.37 27.58 9.69
CA GLY A 818 -7.03 27.92 8.43
C GLY A 818 -6.29 28.95 7.56
N CYS A 819 -5.14 29.45 8.02
CA CYS A 819 -4.27 30.40 7.34
C CYS A 819 -4.96 31.68 6.82
N LEU A 820 -6.02 32.12 7.49
CA LEU A 820 -6.75 33.36 7.15
C LEU A 820 -6.07 34.61 7.73
N LEU A 821 -5.35 34.47 8.85
CA LEU A 821 -4.62 35.55 9.50
C LEU A 821 -3.13 35.20 9.65
N VAL A 822 -2.29 36.22 9.81
CA VAL A 822 -0.87 36.11 10.18
C VAL A 822 -0.64 36.89 11.46
N TYR A 823 -0.14 36.22 12.50
CA TYR A 823 0.24 36.84 13.75
C TYR A 823 1.73 37.11 13.76
N ALA A 824 2.14 38.36 13.96
CA ALA A 824 3.54 38.78 13.96
C ALA A 824 3.92 39.53 15.25
N GLY A 825 5.00 39.10 15.90
CA GLY A 825 5.63 39.80 17.01
C GLY A 825 6.69 40.80 16.52
N PHE A 826 6.87 41.88 17.29
CA PHE A 826 7.81 42.96 16.99
C PHE A 826 8.78 43.22 18.15
N ARG A 827 9.99 43.68 17.85
CA ARG A 827 11.05 43.92 18.86
C ARG A 827 10.79 45.09 19.84
N ASP A 828 9.69 45.81 19.67
CA ASP A 828 9.20 46.82 20.61
C ASP A 828 8.13 46.29 21.58
N GLY A 829 7.78 45.00 21.48
CA GLY A 829 6.72 44.39 22.29
C GLY A 829 5.34 44.43 21.65
N ALA A 830 5.17 45.02 20.47
CA ALA A 830 3.87 45.00 19.78
C ALA A 830 3.61 43.63 19.12
N ILE A 831 2.33 43.27 18.97
CA ILE A 831 1.89 42.15 18.16
C ILE A 831 0.97 42.70 17.07
N GLY A 832 1.25 42.41 15.81
CA GLY A 832 0.42 42.76 14.67
C GLY A 832 -0.33 41.54 14.15
N ILE A 833 -1.60 41.73 13.81
CA ILE A 833 -2.49 40.73 13.24
C ILE A 833 -2.83 41.18 11.83
N PHE A 834 -2.44 40.38 10.85
CA PHE A 834 -2.59 40.70 9.44
C PHE A 834 -3.57 39.74 8.77
N GLU A 835 -4.31 40.22 7.78
CA GLU A 835 -5.00 39.35 6.85
C GLU A 835 -3.97 38.61 5.98
N ALA A 836 -4.10 37.29 5.84
CA ALA A 836 -3.08 36.46 5.21
C ALA A 836 -2.89 36.75 3.71
N GLU A 837 -3.98 36.96 2.97
CA GLU A 837 -3.95 37.13 1.51
C GLU A 837 -3.31 38.47 1.10
N SER A 838 -3.68 39.55 1.80
CA SER A 838 -3.31 40.92 1.46
C SER A 838 -2.16 41.48 2.31
N LEU A 839 -1.83 40.83 3.44
CA LEU A 839 -0.98 41.37 4.50
C LEU A 839 -1.43 42.76 4.99
N THR A 840 -2.74 43.00 4.98
CA THR A 840 -3.32 44.21 5.58
C THR A 840 -3.37 44.09 7.10
N LEU A 841 -2.94 45.13 7.81
CA LEU A 841 -2.98 45.14 9.28
C LEU A 841 -4.44 45.27 9.74
N GLN A 842 -4.94 44.25 10.43
CA GLN A 842 -6.29 44.20 10.99
C GLN A 842 -6.32 44.75 12.41
N CYS A 843 -5.36 44.32 13.25
CA CYS A 843 -5.31 44.70 14.65
C CYS A 843 -3.85 44.80 15.12
N ARG A 844 -3.57 45.79 15.96
CA ARG A 844 -2.34 45.87 16.76
C ARG A 844 -2.66 45.64 18.24
N ILE A 845 -1.87 44.81 18.90
CA ILE A 845 -1.86 44.66 20.35
C ILE A 845 -0.62 45.38 20.87
N ALA A 846 -0.83 46.43 21.68
CA ALA A 846 0.26 47.17 22.28
C ALA A 846 0.91 46.39 23.43
N PRO A 847 2.21 46.60 23.71
CA PRO A 847 2.90 45.93 24.82
C PRO A 847 2.19 46.16 26.17
N SER A 848 1.62 47.34 26.38
CA SER A 848 0.89 47.69 27.61
C SER A 848 -0.35 46.84 27.88
N ALA A 849 -0.90 46.17 26.86
CA ALA A 849 -2.09 45.35 27.01
C ALA A 849 -1.79 44.06 27.79
N TYR A 850 -0.58 43.50 27.64
CA TYR A 850 -0.24 42.18 28.17
C TYR A 850 1.08 42.10 28.95
N ILE A 851 1.91 43.15 28.90
CA ILE A 851 3.11 43.28 29.71
C ILE A 851 2.80 44.19 30.92
N PRO A 852 2.89 43.68 32.16
CA PRO A 852 2.63 44.48 33.35
C PRO A 852 3.57 45.69 33.47
N SER A 853 3.03 46.83 33.86
CA SER A 853 3.77 48.10 34.02
C SER A 853 4.93 48.03 35.02
N SER A 854 4.87 47.12 36.00
CA SER A 854 5.92 46.86 36.98
C SER A 854 7.22 46.27 36.39
N ILE A 855 7.15 45.70 35.19
CA ILE A 855 8.29 45.05 34.53
C ILE A 855 8.94 46.02 33.52
N SER A 856 8.15 46.88 32.87
CA SER A 856 8.60 47.88 31.90
C SER A 856 9.57 48.93 32.48
N SER A 857 9.59 49.14 33.80
CA SER A 857 10.44 50.12 34.48
C SER A 857 11.91 49.71 34.67
N ARG A 858 12.32 48.50 34.22
CA ARG A 858 13.68 47.96 34.40
C ARG A 858 14.70 48.36 33.32
N GLY A 859 14.31 49.10 32.29
CA GLY A 859 15.21 49.64 31.26
C GLY A 859 15.59 48.68 30.13
N GLU A 860 15.27 47.38 30.23
CA GLU A 860 15.35 46.42 29.12
C GLU A 860 14.02 46.35 28.36
N THR A 861 14.07 46.44 27.03
CA THR A 861 12.89 46.28 26.18
C THR A 861 12.49 44.81 26.16
N ILE A 862 11.31 44.51 26.70
CA ILE A 862 10.72 43.17 26.68
C ILE A 862 9.87 43.02 25.42
N TYR A 863 10.11 41.95 24.66
CA TYR A 863 9.43 41.74 23.39
C TYR A 863 9.13 40.25 23.13
N PRO A 864 8.12 39.95 22.30
CA PRO A 864 7.83 38.60 21.85
C PRO A 864 8.97 38.07 20.97
N THR A 865 9.51 36.91 21.30
CA THR A 865 10.61 36.28 20.58
C THR A 865 10.14 35.19 19.65
N VAL A 866 9.00 34.57 19.96
CA VAL A 866 8.34 33.54 19.16
C VAL A 866 6.83 33.62 19.36
N VAL A 867 6.07 33.43 18.29
CA VAL A 867 4.62 33.33 18.30
C VAL A 867 4.21 31.94 17.82
N ALA A 868 3.28 31.29 18.52
CA ALA A 868 2.70 30.00 18.15
C ALA A 868 1.17 30.10 18.13
N THR A 869 0.54 29.47 17.15
CA THR A 869 -0.93 29.45 16.99
C THR A 869 -1.51 28.14 17.48
N HIS A 870 -2.72 28.20 18.06
CA HIS A 870 -3.38 27.00 18.55
C HIS A 870 -3.94 26.16 17.38
N PRO A 871 -3.71 24.83 17.37
CA PRO A 871 -4.07 23.96 16.24
C PRO A 871 -5.57 23.76 16.04
N TRP A 872 -6.40 24.12 17.03
CA TRP A 872 -7.88 24.01 16.97
C TRP A 872 -8.64 25.31 17.22
N LYS A 873 -7.94 26.42 17.52
CA LYS A 873 -8.56 27.70 17.90
C LYS A 873 -7.94 28.83 17.07
N PRO A 874 -8.63 29.36 16.04
CA PRO A 874 -8.05 30.33 15.10
C PRO A 874 -7.52 31.61 15.74
N ASN A 875 -8.16 32.02 16.84
CA ASN A 875 -7.96 33.32 17.45
C ASN A 875 -7.09 33.27 18.72
N GLN A 876 -6.58 32.08 19.06
CA GLN A 876 -5.74 31.90 20.22
C GLN A 876 -4.28 31.77 19.81
N ILE A 877 -3.43 32.58 20.43
CA ILE A 877 -1.98 32.57 20.21
C ILE A 877 -1.23 32.45 21.52
N ALA A 878 -0.11 31.75 21.50
CA ALA A 878 0.88 31.76 22.57
C ALA A 878 2.11 32.55 22.14
N VAL A 879 2.68 33.29 23.08
CA VAL A 879 3.78 34.22 22.86
C VAL A 879 4.86 33.95 23.89
N GLY A 880 6.05 33.60 23.42
CA GLY A 880 7.25 33.47 24.23
C GLY A 880 8.00 34.79 24.26
N MET A 881 8.45 35.21 25.44
CA MET A 881 9.02 36.54 25.65
C MET A 881 10.54 36.51 25.87
N SER A 882 11.18 37.67 25.69
CA SER A 882 12.61 37.85 25.91
C SER A 882 13.04 37.69 27.37
N ASP A 883 12.13 37.91 28.33
CA ASP A 883 12.35 37.72 29.77
C ASP A 883 12.07 36.28 30.26
N GLY A 884 11.69 35.38 29.34
CA GLY A 884 11.35 33.99 29.66
C GLY A 884 9.86 33.75 29.97
N ALA A 885 9.04 34.80 30.03
CA ALA A 885 7.60 34.65 30.22
C ALA A 885 6.94 34.00 28.99
N VAL A 886 5.85 33.26 29.23
CA VAL A 886 4.97 32.76 28.18
C VAL A 886 3.55 33.25 28.47
N HIS A 887 2.93 33.86 27.47
CA HIS A 887 1.58 34.39 27.53
C HIS A 887 0.70 33.71 26.48
N VAL A 888 -0.51 33.30 26.86
CA VAL A 888 -1.56 32.92 25.91
C VAL A 888 -2.57 34.05 25.81
N LEU A 889 -2.88 34.45 24.58
CA LEU A 889 -3.73 35.59 24.23
C LEU A 889 -4.90 35.10 23.36
N GLU A 890 -6.10 35.59 23.65
CA GLU A 890 -7.33 35.29 22.90
C GLU A 890 -8.27 36.52 22.95
N PRO A 891 -8.99 36.88 21.88
CA PRO A 891 -9.91 38.01 21.90
C PRO A 891 -11.12 37.71 22.81
N LEU A 892 -11.62 38.72 23.53
CA LEU A 892 -12.83 38.57 24.34
C LEU A 892 -14.08 38.67 23.45
N HIS A 893 -14.92 37.63 23.43
CA HIS A 893 -16.21 37.67 22.76
C HIS A 893 -17.20 38.59 23.50
N THR A 894 -18.02 39.33 22.76
CA THR A 894 -18.91 40.37 23.29
C THR A 894 -19.99 39.87 24.27
N ASP A 895 -20.30 38.57 24.28
CA ASP A 895 -21.33 37.99 25.16
C ASP A 895 -20.87 37.81 26.62
N ASP A 896 -19.56 37.73 26.89
CA ASP A 896 -19.04 37.57 28.27
C ASP A 896 -19.12 38.86 29.10
N ARG A 897 -19.43 40.00 28.48
CA ARG A 897 -19.62 41.27 29.20
C ARG A 897 -20.92 41.33 30.02
N GLN A 898 -21.89 40.47 29.74
CA GLN A 898 -23.18 40.47 30.46
C GLN A 898 -23.19 39.64 31.76
N VAL A 899 -22.18 38.82 32.02
CA VAL A 899 -22.16 37.99 33.25
C VAL A 899 -21.51 38.72 34.45
N GLY A 900 -20.82 39.84 34.21
CA GLY A 900 -20.06 40.57 35.23
C GLY A 900 -20.75 41.79 35.87
N SER A 901 -21.91 42.24 35.38
CA SER A 901 -22.55 43.49 35.87
C SER A 901 -23.65 43.32 36.92
N ASP A 902 -24.12 42.10 37.19
CA ASP A 902 -25.30 41.89 38.05
C ASP A 902 -24.97 41.31 39.44
N ALA A 903 -23.73 41.45 39.92
CA ALA A 903 -23.32 41.02 41.27
C ALA A 903 -22.97 42.18 42.22
N SER A 904 -23.55 43.36 42.00
CA SER A 904 -23.46 44.50 42.94
C SER A 904 -24.69 45.40 42.90
N SER A 905 -25.88 44.83 43.17
CA SER A 905 -26.99 45.57 43.78
C SER A 905 -28.10 44.60 44.19
N GLU A 906 -28.34 44.56 45.51
CA GLU A 906 -29.36 43.81 46.28
C GLU A 906 -29.04 42.36 46.68
#